data_AF-A0A2Z2HIB6-F1
#
_entry.id   AF-A0A2Z2HIB6-F1
#
_cell.length_a   1.000
_cell.length_b   1.000
_cell.length_c   1.000
_cell.angle_alpha   90.00
_cell.angle_beta   90.00
_cell.angle_gamma   90.00
#
_symmetry.space_group_name_H-M   'P 1'
#
loop_
_entity.id
_entity.type
_entity.pdbx_description
1 polymer ?
#
loop_
_entity_poly.entity_id
_entity_poly.type
_entity_poly.pdbx_seq_one_letter_code
_entity_poly.pdbx_strand_id
1 'polypeptide(L)'
;MLGSTLSISISPVLAATEIDIDNDGVLDDVDNCPRLQEDYFGEIDGCPSKNLNWVDSDSDSIPDNVDQCILSQETFNGFEDTDGCPDNISSELIFDQDSDSIPDMQDNCPLVSETFNGFEDTDGCPDTLAIDSDSDGVQDFLDNCPSTLETWNGFADFDGCPDEIINPDSDFDGILDVNDQCVNERERVNGFQDDDGCPDISPDNMALDTDLDGIRDTIDLCPYQKETFNNIQDTDGCPDERSTELFIDNLMKDSDGDGILDAIDKCISLPETFNDFQDRDGCPEFYADYDTDFDGILDSADNCPLVQETFNNFQDDDGCPDDVFSEIIIYDSDYDGILDNVDKCISLPETFNNFQDDDGCPDFVSQTDSDYDSILDVFDSCKYAVETYNGFQDDDGCPDTLYDQQFSNDSDGDGIIDNLDLCPNSPENYNRFLDDDGCPDDPIMSDFDQDGISNSVDLCPSISETYNGFQDDDGCPDSVDTIELFTYQLPDVDNDGVDDRWDQCPEKSENYNGFADNDGCPDTIGFSIPVDASMIDSDDDAIPDGIDLCPTAPERYNGYFDTDGCPDNVDVNSSTDTDFDGFIDTLDVCKYEKEVYNNFEDDDGCPDTVPGDYSAISPKYQSLDVDNDGVDDRWDQCLNERENFNGFLDFDGCPDVFGAESTIVPITDSDLDGYDDEFDSCPSEPETWNKYKDTDGCPDSLP
;
A
#
# COMPACT_ATOMS: atom_id res chain seq x y z
N MET A 1 -47.91 -25.82 -58.13
CA MET A 1 -48.73 -24.73 -58.69
C MET A 1 -48.12 -23.42 -58.20
N LEU A 2 -47.88 -22.48 -59.13
CA LEU A 2 -47.75 -21.01 -59.00
C LEU A 2 -47.05 -20.51 -57.71
N GLY A 3 -45.78 -20.04 -57.70
CA GLY A 3 -45.11 -19.07 -58.59
C GLY A 3 -45.32 -17.65 -58.02
N SER A 4 -44.36 -16.73 -57.90
CA SER A 4 -42.93 -16.64 -58.22
C SER A 4 -42.38 -15.37 -57.53
N THR A 5 -41.11 -15.41 -57.12
CA THR A 5 -40.08 -14.35 -57.14
C THR A 5 -40.48 -12.86 -57.02
N LEU A 6 -39.89 -12.15 -56.04
CA LEU A 6 -39.05 -10.97 -56.32
C LEU A 6 -38.23 -10.55 -55.08
N SER A 7 -36.91 -10.62 -55.27
CA SER A 7 -35.86 -10.03 -54.47
C SER A 7 -35.77 -8.52 -54.69
N ILE A 8 -35.63 -7.74 -53.61
CA ILE A 8 -34.89 -6.48 -53.61
C ILE A 8 -33.96 -6.50 -52.40
N SER A 9 -32.73 -6.05 -52.61
CA SER A 9 -31.62 -6.03 -51.67
C SER A 9 -31.18 -4.58 -51.43
N ILE A 10 -30.54 -4.35 -50.27
CA ILE A 10 -29.52 -3.33 -49.95
C ILE A 10 -29.99 -2.10 -49.11
N SER A 11 -29.52 -2.14 -47.85
CA SER A 11 -29.00 -1.06 -46.97
C SER A 11 -29.94 -0.18 -46.10
N PRO A 12 -29.40 0.30 -44.95
CA PRO A 12 -30.13 0.53 -43.70
C PRO A 12 -30.57 1.98 -43.55
N VAL A 13 -31.84 2.21 -43.18
CA VAL A 13 -32.34 3.52 -42.73
C VAL A 13 -33.55 3.32 -41.80
N LEU A 14 -33.35 3.70 -40.52
CA LEU A 14 -34.29 4.21 -39.51
C LEU A 14 -35.55 3.42 -39.08
N ALA A 15 -35.52 3.01 -37.80
CA ALA A 15 -36.38 3.45 -36.66
C ALA A 15 -37.91 3.60 -36.83
N ALA A 16 -38.64 2.88 -35.97
CA ALA A 16 -39.90 3.26 -35.28
C ALA A 16 -40.27 2.07 -34.34
N THR A 17 -39.91 2.03 -33.05
CA THR A 17 -40.60 2.60 -31.86
C THR A 17 -42.09 2.24 -31.80
N GLU A 18 -42.44 1.23 -31.01
CA GLU A 18 -43.81 1.04 -30.50
C GLU A 18 -44.02 2.08 -29.39
N ILE A 19 -44.89 3.06 -29.64
CA ILE A 19 -45.20 4.16 -28.72
C ILE A 19 -46.71 4.07 -28.48
N ASP A 20 -47.11 4.04 -27.21
CA ASP A 20 -48.48 4.13 -26.70
C ASP A 20 -48.44 5.24 -25.64
N ILE A 21 -48.82 6.45 -26.05
CA ILE A 21 -48.49 7.67 -25.32
C ILE A 21 -49.40 7.89 -24.11
N ASP A 22 -50.65 7.44 -24.15
CA ASP A 22 -51.60 7.57 -23.04
C ASP A 22 -51.76 6.26 -22.24
N ASN A 23 -50.99 5.24 -22.62
CA ASN A 23 -50.91 3.93 -21.99
C ASN A 23 -52.29 3.28 -21.84
N ASP A 24 -53.16 3.49 -22.82
CA ASP A 24 -54.49 2.90 -22.82
C ASP A 24 -54.51 1.49 -23.39
N GLY A 25 -53.39 1.01 -23.93
CA GLY A 25 -53.21 -0.33 -24.49
C GLY A 25 -53.44 -0.40 -26.00
N VAL A 26 -53.66 0.72 -26.68
CA VAL A 26 -53.72 0.84 -28.14
C VAL A 26 -52.51 1.64 -28.62
N LEU A 27 -51.62 1.01 -29.39
CA LEU A 27 -50.43 1.70 -29.92
C LEU A 27 -50.80 2.91 -30.78
N ASP A 28 -50.05 4.01 -30.65
CA ASP A 28 -50.32 5.32 -31.27
C ASP A 28 -50.52 5.27 -32.80
N ASP A 29 -49.92 4.28 -33.47
CA ASP A 29 -50.01 4.11 -34.92
C ASP A 29 -51.34 3.49 -35.39
N VAL A 30 -52.08 2.88 -34.46
CA VAL A 30 -53.43 2.30 -34.65
C VAL A 30 -54.49 2.94 -33.75
N ASP A 31 -54.09 3.84 -32.87
CA ASP A 31 -54.93 4.63 -31.98
C ASP A 31 -55.54 5.85 -32.71
N ASN A 32 -56.86 6.05 -32.58
CA ASN A 32 -57.55 7.22 -33.14
C ASN A 32 -57.54 8.46 -32.22
N CYS A 33 -57.28 8.31 -30.93
CA CYS A 33 -56.99 9.37 -29.96
C CYS A 33 -55.73 9.00 -29.13
N PRO A 34 -54.51 9.01 -29.72
CA PRO A 34 -53.25 8.50 -29.11
C PRO A 34 -52.76 9.15 -27.80
N ARG A 35 -53.57 10.04 -27.22
CA ARG A 35 -53.25 10.95 -26.10
C ARG A 35 -54.41 11.00 -25.11
N LEU A 36 -55.49 10.24 -25.34
CA LEU A 36 -56.71 10.24 -24.56
C LEU A 36 -57.19 8.82 -24.25
N GLN A 37 -56.91 8.39 -23.03
CA GLN A 37 -57.12 7.01 -22.58
C GLN A 37 -58.53 6.44 -22.84
N GLU A 38 -58.57 5.35 -23.60
CA GLU A 38 -59.75 4.53 -23.91
C GLU A 38 -60.49 4.12 -22.63
N ASP A 39 -61.82 4.31 -22.64
CA ASP A 39 -62.69 3.98 -21.50
C ASP A 39 -63.16 2.52 -21.50
N TYR A 40 -62.67 1.73 -22.46
CA TYR A 40 -63.01 0.34 -22.73
C TYR A 40 -64.52 0.09 -22.88
N PHE A 41 -65.28 1.13 -23.25
CA PHE A 41 -66.74 1.12 -23.28
C PHE A 41 -67.34 1.14 -24.70
N GLY A 42 -66.75 0.45 -25.67
CA GLY A 42 -67.37 0.26 -26.99
C GLY A 42 -66.48 -0.51 -27.97
N GLU A 43 -66.30 0.02 -29.18
CA GLU A 43 -65.26 -0.48 -30.08
C GLU A 43 -63.93 0.06 -29.56
N ILE A 44 -62.94 -0.81 -29.35
CA ILE A 44 -61.60 -0.42 -28.87
C ILE A 44 -60.90 0.21 -30.08
N ASP A 45 -61.02 1.52 -30.19
CA ASP A 45 -60.45 2.33 -31.27
C ASP A 45 -59.46 3.39 -30.76
N GLY A 46 -59.08 3.31 -29.48
CA GLY A 46 -58.16 4.22 -28.80
C GLY A 46 -58.83 5.56 -28.45
N CYS A 47 -60.15 5.57 -28.31
CA CYS A 47 -60.92 6.76 -27.98
C CYS A 47 -62.09 6.41 -27.06
N PRO A 48 -62.36 7.19 -25.99
CA PRO A 48 -63.52 6.97 -25.13
C PRO A 48 -64.85 6.97 -25.91
N SER A 49 -65.72 6.03 -25.59
CA SER A 49 -66.86 5.72 -26.44
C SER A 49 -67.93 6.82 -26.51
N LYS A 50 -68.18 7.27 -27.75
CA LYS A 50 -69.09 8.36 -28.18
C LYS A 50 -70.43 8.44 -27.46
N ASN A 51 -70.57 9.37 -26.52
CA ASN A 51 -71.89 9.93 -26.19
C ASN A 51 -71.96 11.46 -26.16
N LEU A 52 -70.92 12.15 -26.62
CA LEU A 52 -70.93 13.60 -26.81
C LEU A 52 -70.20 13.91 -28.12
N ASN A 53 -70.78 14.77 -28.96
CA ASN A 53 -70.05 15.31 -30.10
C ASN A 53 -68.95 16.20 -29.53
N TRP A 54 -67.71 15.71 -29.56
CA TRP A 54 -66.54 16.45 -29.15
C TRP A 54 -66.23 17.51 -30.20
N VAL A 55 -66.26 18.76 -29.76
CA VAL A 55 -65.81 19.92 -30.52
C VAL A 55 -64.42 20.21 -30.00
N ASP A 56 -63.47 20.32 -30.91
CA ASP A 56 -62.08 20.70 -30.67
C ASP A 56 -61.87 21.94 -31.55
N SER A 57 -61.85 23.10 -30.88
CA SER A 57 -61.99 24.42 -31.50
C SER A 57 -60.66 24.99 -31.99
N ASP A 58 -59.52 24.53 -31.49
CA ASP A 58 -58.15 24.92 -31.91
C ASP A 58 -57.34 23.79 -32.54
N SER A 59 -57.90 22.58 -32.62
CA SER A 59 -57.38 21.43 -33.37
C SER A 59 -56.07 20.90 -32.82
N ASP A 60 -55.92 20.90 -31.50
CA ASP A 60 -54.79 20.27 -30.81
C ASP A 60 -55.05 18.83 -30.37
N SER A 61 -56.24 18.29 -30.66
CA SER A 61 -56.67 16.92 -30.32
C SER A 61 -57.16 16.74 -28.89
N ILE A 62 -57.36 17.83 -28.13
CA ILE A 62 -58.00 17.81 -26.81
C ILE A 62 -59.42 18.42 -26.95
N PRO A 63 -60.50 17.73 -26.53
CA PRO A 63 -61.86 18.26 -26.66
C PRO A 63 -62.13 19.50 -25.79
N ASP A 64 -62.85 20.51 -26.31
CA ASP A 64 -63.23 21.79 -25.65
C ASP A 64 -63.81 21.64 -24.22
N ASN A 65 -64.33 20.47 -23.86
CA ASN A 65 -64.93 20.21 -22.56
C ASN A 65 -63.95 19.72 -21.49
N VAL A 66 -62.74 19.36 -21.88
CA VAL A 66 -61.61 19.00 -21.01
C VAL A 66 -60.42 19.93 -21.22
N ASP A 67 -60.35 20.58 -22.37
CA ASP A 67 -59.41 21.64 -22.71
C ASP A 67 -59.69 22.95 -21.91
N GLN A 68 -58.69 23.41 -21.17
CA GLN A 68 -58.73 24.65 -20.39
C GLN A 68 -58.50 25.90 -21.24
N CYS A 69 -57.95 25.75 -22.44
CA CYS A 69 -57.55 26.82 -23.33
C CYS A 69 -58.26 26.92 -24.68
N ILE A 70 -59.13 26.00 -25.11
CA ILE A 70 -60.22 26.01 -26.15
C ILE A 70 -59.93 26.65 -27.54
N LEU A 71 -59.09 27.67 -27.63
CA LEU A 71 -58.80 28.49 -28.81
C LEU A 71 -57.28 28.63 -29.04
N SER A 72 -56.47 28.02 -28.20
CA SER A 72 -55.01 28.11 -28.21
C SER A 72 -54.46 26.70 -28.20
N GLN A 73 -54.03 26.25 -29.37
CA GLN A 73 -53.50 24.91 -29.57
C GLN A 73 -52.32 24.60 -28.65
N GLU A 74 -52.41 23.48 -27.96
CA GLU A 74 -51.35 22.90 -27.15
C GLU A 74 -50.06 22.66 -27.93
N THR A 75 -48.94 22.80 -27.21
CA THR A 75 -47.60 22.40 -27.62
C THR A 75 -47.11 21.24 -26.78
N PHE A 76 -47.53 20.01 -27.15
CA PHE A 76 -47.12 18.74 -26.54
C PHE A 76 -45.60 18.65 -26.35
N ASN A 77 -45.13 19.04 -25.17
CA ASN A 77 -43.72 19.18 -24.82
C ASN A 77 -43.36 18.34 -23.59
N GLY A 78 -44.31 17.55 -23.07
CA GLY A 78 -44.13 16.67 -21.93
C GLY A 78 -44.41 17.32 -20.58
N PHE A 79 -44.81 18.59 -20.56
CA PHE A 79 -45.22 19.32 -19.36
C PHE A 79 -46.71 19.69 -19.49
N GLU A 80 -47.52 19.32 -18.49
CA GLU A 80 -48.96 19.59 -18.39
C GLU A 80 -49.83 19.35 -19.65
N ASP A 81 -49.33 18.60 -20.64
CA ASP A 81 -49.89 18.17 -21.95
C ASP A 81 -51.36 17.65 -21.96
N THR A 82 -52.00 17.47 -20.80
CA THR A 82 -53.38 16.98 -20.65
C THR A 82 -54.41 18.08 -20.41
N ASP A 83 -54.00 19.32 -20.15
CA ASP A 83 -54.91 20.42 -19.82
C ASP A 83 -55.34 21.28 -21.03
N GLY A 84 -54.67 21.12 -22.19
CA GLY A 84 -54.95 21.80 -23.45
C GLY A 84 -54.44 23.25 -23.54
N CYS A 85 -53.62 23.71 -22.60
CA CYS A 85 -53.08 25.06 -22.57
C CYS A 85 -51.60 25.17 -22.94
N PRO A 86 -51.22 25.88 -24.04
CA PRO A 86 -49.86 25.83 -24.57
C PRO A 86 -48.81 26.24 -23.55
N ASP A 87 -48.04 25.24 -23.13
CA ASP A 87 -47.05 25.41 -22.10
C ASP A 87 -45.75 25.99 -22.64
N ASN A 88 -45.27 27.03 -21.95
CA ASN A 88 -43.97 27.62 -22.25
C ASN A 88 -42.97 27.08 -21.22
N ILE A 89 -42.18 26.08 -21.61
CA ILE A 89 -41.03 25.54 -20.84
C ILE A 89 -39.88 26.55 -20.72
N SER A 90 -40.16 27.81 -20.39
CA SER A 90 -39.15 28.88 -20.35
C SER A 90 -39.23 29.79 -19.13
N SER A 91 -39.84 29.36 -18.02
CA SER A 91 -39.64 30.16 -16.80
C SER A 91 -39.74 29.51 -15.42
N GLU A 92 -40.27 28.32 -15.21
CA GLU A 92 -40.37 27.77 -13.83
C GLU A 92 -40.22 26.24 -13.88
N LEU A 93 -39.49 25.66 -12.92
CA LEU A 93 -39.04 24.26 -12.83
C LEU A 93 -37.70 23.94 -13.50
N ILE A 94 -36.69 24.74 -13.19
CA ILE A 94 -35.37 24.17 -13.06
C ILE A 94 -35.21 23.92 -11.55
N PHE A 95 -35.13 22.63 -11.18
CA PHE A 95 -34.80 22.21 -9.82
C PHE A 95 -33.50 22.92 -9.44
N ASP A 96 -33.49 23.53 -8.27
CA ASP A 96 -32.41 24.33 -7.69
C ASP A 96 -32.56 24.11 -6.18
N GLN A 97 -31.94 23.03 -5.70
CA GLN A 97 -32.19 22.45 -4.38
C GLN A 97 -31.65 23.33 -3.25
N ASP A 98 -30.53 24.02 -3.49
CA ASP A 98 -29.89 24.92 -2.54
C ASP A 98 -30.25 26.40 -2.73
N SER A 99 -31.04 26.71 -3.76
CA SER A 99 -31.66 28.00 -4.04
C SER A 99 -30.66 29.11 -4.42
N ASP A 100 -29.57 28.76 -5.09
CA ASP A 100 -28.55 29.71 -5.53
C ASP A 100 -28.84 30.36 -6.89
N SER A 101 -29.93 29.98 -7.57
CA SER A 101 -30.33 30.42 -8.92
C SER A 101 -29.60 29.76 -10.09
N ILE A 102 -28.84 28.69 -9.84
CA ILE A 102 -28.26 27.78 -10.82
C ILE A 102 -29.05 26.48 -10.73
N PRO A 103 -29.56 25.96 -11.85
CA PRO A 103 -30.30 24.71 -11.81
C PRO A 103 -29.48 23.48 -11.48
N ASP A 104 -29.99 22.50 -10.73
CA ASP A 104 -29.38 21.20 -10.41
C ASP A 104 -28.80 20.47 -11.65
N MET A 105 -29.38 20.67 -12.85
CA MET A 105 -28.88 20.07 -14.10
C MET A 105 -27.73 20.86 -14.77
N GLN A 106 -27.42 22.05 -14.28
CA GLN A 106 -26.33 22.94 -14.68
C GLN A 106 -25.39 23.27 -13.51
N ASP A 107 -25.75 22.84 -12.31
CA ASP A 107 -25.06 23.02 -11.05
C ASP A 107 -24.21 21.78 -10.75
N ASN A 108 -22.93 22.00 -10.51
CA ASN A 108 -21.94 20.98 -10.17
C ASN A 108 -21.97 20.63 -8.67
N CYS A 109 -22.59 21.47 -7.84
CA CYS A 109 -22.82 21.27 -6.42
C CYS A 109 -24.30 21.46 -6.04
N PRO A 110 -25.24 20.63 -6.54
CA PRO A 110 -26.69 20.83 -6.44
C PRO A 110 -27.31 20.89 -5.03
N LEU A 111 -26.50 20.77 -3.97
CA LEU A 111 -26.92 20.74 -2.57
C LEU A 111 -26.30 21.87 -1.75
N VAL A 112 -25.41 22.67 -2.34
CA VAL A 112 -24.64 23.70 -1.64
C VAL A 112 -24.61 24.98 -2.46
N SER A 113 -25.29 26.01 -1.94
CA SER A 113 -25.51 27.25 -2.68
C SER A 113 -24.23 27.99 -3.08
N GLU A 114 -24.12 28.36 -4.36
CA GLU A 114 -23.09 29.24 -4.94
C GLU A 114 -22.89 30.55 -4.17
N THR A 115 -21.62 31.02 -4.16
CA THR A 115 -21.21 32.30 -3.61
C THR A 115 -20.85 33.28 -4.73
N PHE A 116 -21.85 34.01 -5.24
CA PHE A 116 -21.67 35.04 -6.29
C PHE A 116 -20.60 36.11 -5.94
N ASN A 117 -19.37 35.90 -6.40
CA ASN A 117 -18.20 36.71 -6.08
C ASN A 117 -17.43 37.21 -7.33
N GLY A 118 -17.80 36.75 -8.54
CA GLY A 118 -17.20 37.17 -9.81
C GLY A 118 -16.14 36.22 -10.38
N PHE A 119 -15.79 35.17 -9.65
CA PHE A 119 -15.10 33.97 -10.10
C PHE A 119 -16.15 32.87 -10.32
N GLU A 120 -15.92 31.95 -11.25
CA GLU A 120 -16.74 30.79 -11.68
C GLU A 120 -18.25 30.66 -11.32
N ASP A 121 -18.98 31.78 -11.18
CA ASP A 121 -20.37 31.95 -10.68
C ASP A 121 -21.48 31.31 -11.56
N THR A 122 -21.12 30.39 -12.44
CA THR A 122 -22.03 29.71 -13.37
C THR A 122 -22.01 28.20 -13.18
N ASP A 123 -21.16 27.68 -12.30
CA ASP A 123 -20.96 26.26 -12.11
C ASP A 123 -21.73 25.71 -10.89
N GLY A 124 -22.27 26.58 -10.02
CA GLY A 124 -23.19 26.19 -8.94
C GLY A 124 -22.51 25.73 -7.66
N CYS A 125 -21.18 25.70 -7.65
CA CYS A 125 -20.41 25.38 -6.46
C CYS A 125 -20.06 26.64 -5.69
N PRO A 126 -20.15 26.68 -4.35
CA PRO A 126 -19.69 27.83 -3.62
C PRO A 126 -18.21 28.02 -3.92
N ASP A 127 -17.91 29.10 -4.63
CA ASP A 127 -16.60 29.69 -4.66
C ASP A 127 -16.34 30.30 -3.29
N THR A 128 -16.26 29.45 -2.24
CA THR A 128 -15.48 29.78 -1.07
C THR A 128 -14.13 30.09 -1.65
N LEU A 129 -13.75 31.37 -1.64
CA LEU A 129 -12.44 31.88 -2.03
C LEU A 129 -11.49 30.70 -1.96
N ALA A 130 -11.17 30.11 -3.12
CA ALA A 130 -10.14 29.11 -3.17
C ALA A 130 -8.93 29.92 -2.74
N ILE A 131 -8.65 29.84 -1.44
CA ILE A 131 -7.45 30.40 -0.90
C ILE A 131 -6.43 29.48 -1.55
N ASP A 132 -5.77 30.05 -2.54
CA ASP A 132 -4.56 29.56 -3.14
C ASP A 132 -3.56 30.62 -2.65
N SER A 133 -3.15 30.39 -1.40
CA SER A 133 -2.45 31.35 -0.55
C SER A 133 -1.11 31.77 -1.16
N ASP A 134 -0.50 30.93 -1.99
CA ASP A 134 0.70 31.21 -2.77
C ASP A 134 0.44 31.49 -4.26
N SER A 135 -0.76 31.21 -4.75
CA SER A 135 -1.24 31.50 -6.11
C SER A 135 -0.57 30.66 -7.20
N ASP A 136 -0.33 29.38 -6.93
CA ASP A 136 0.37 28.47 -7.82
C ASP A 136 -0.53 27.64 -8.75
N GLY A 137 -1.85 27.66 -8.52
CA GLY A 137 -2.85 26.96 -9.31
C GLY A 137 -3.41 25.68 -8.66
N VAL A 138 -2.91 25.27 -7.50
CA VAL A 138 -3.48 24.25 -6.62
C VAL A 138 -4.18 24.97 -5.45
N GLN A 139 -5.30 24.45 -4.96
CA GLN A 139 -6.10 25.13 -3.92
C GLN A 139 -5.63 24.68 -2.53
N ASP A 140 -5.61 25.57 -1.52
CA ASP A 140 -5.04 25.30 -0.17
C ASP A 140 -5.53 23.99 0.51
N PHE A 141 -6.71 23.47 0.15
CA PHE A 141 -7.25 22.21 0.70
C PHE A 141 -6.87 20.95 -0.10
N LEU A 142 -6.37 21.12 -1.33
CA LEU A 142 -5.77 20.09 -2.20
C LEU A 142 -4.24 20.21 -2.25
N ASP A 143 -3.72 21.33 -1.77
CA ASP A 143 -2.32 21.69 -1.72
C ASP A 143 -1.70 21.23 -0.40
N ASN A 144 -0.65 20.40 -0.48
CA ASN A 144 0.11 19.94 0.68
C ASN A 144 1.04 21.02 1.23
N CYS A 145 1.30 22.07 0.45
CA CYS A 145 2.12 23.22 0.77
C CYS A 145 1.36 24.56 0.57
N PRO A 146 0.25 24.85 1.30
CA PRO A 146 -0.69 25.98 1.08
C PRO A 146 -0.13 27.40 1.28
N SER A 147 1.15 27.65 1.11
CA SER A 147 1.78 28.96 1.26
C SER A 147 3.10 29.06 0.49
N THR A 148 3.48 28.01 -0.23
CA THR A 148 4.72 27.90 -1.00
C THR A 148 4.42 27.49 -2.43
N LEU A 149 4.67 28.42 -3.36
CA LEU A 149 4.37 28.25 -4.77
C LEU A 149 5.00 27.00 -5.42
N GLU A 150 4.17 26.14 -6.01
CA GLU A 150 4.51 24.99 -6.85
C GLU A 150 5.46 25.33 -8.02
N THR A 151 6.34 24.37 -8.32
CA THR A 151 7.23 24.35 -9.47
C THR A 151 6.74 23.35 -10.53
N TRP A 152 5.81 23.79 -11.39
CA TRP A 152 5.30 23.04 -12.55
C TRP A 152 6.42 22.51 -13.47
N ASN A 153 6.82 21.27 -13.26
CA ASN A 153 8.00 20.65 -13.90
C ASN A 153 7.71 19.26 -14.49
N GLY A 154 6.52 18.69 -14.26
CA GLY A 154 6.09 17.37 -14.75
C GLY A 154 6.24 16.24 -13.74
N PHE A 155 6.72 16.53 -12.53
CA PHE A 155 6.81 15.64 -11.38
C PHE A 155 5.90 16.22 -10.29
N ALA A 156 5.09 15.35 -9.67
CA ALA A 156 4.06 15.62 -8.66
C ALA A 156 3.24 16.93 -8.71
N ASP A 157 3.17 17.62 -9.87
CA ASP A 157 2.51 18.91 -10.16
C ASP A 157 1.05 19.11 -9.65
N PHE A 158 0.40 18.11 -9.06
CA PHE A 158 -0.96 18.20 -8.50
C PHE A 158 -0.98 18.19 -6.96
N ASP A 159 0.17 18.10 -6.29
CA ASP A 159 0.25 18.10 -4.83
C ASP A 159 0.51 19.50 -4.22
N GLY A 160 0.82 20.50 -5.05
CA GLY A 160 0.97 21.91 -4.67
C GLY A 160 2.28 22.25 -3.98
N CYS A 161 3.21 21.30 -3.88
CA CYS A 161 4.51 21.51 -3.25
C CYS A 161 5.61 21.72 -4.29
N PRO A 162 6.47 22.75 -4.17
CA PRO A 162 7.55 22.98 -5.13
C PRO A 162 8.51 21.78 -5.22
N ASP A 163 8.37 21.06 -6.31
CA ASP A 163 9.30 19.99 -6.63
C ASP A 163 10.55 20.57 -7.31
N GLU A 164 11.72 20.19 -6.79
CA GLU A 164 12.94 20.28 -7.56
C GLU A 164 13.11 18.98 -8.34
N ILE A 165 13.16 19.05 -9.68
CA ILE A 165 13.78 17.97 -10.45
C ILE A 165 15.25 17.97 -10.07
N ILE A 166 15.58 17.18 -9.04
CA ILE A 166 16.94 16.76 -8.77
C ILE A 166 17.31 15.93 -10.00
N ASN A 167 18.04 16.54 -10.95
CA ASN A 167 18.85 15.75 -11.85
C ASN A 167 19.98 15.25 -10.95
N PRO A 168 19.91 13.99 -10.51
CA PRO A 168 20.88 13.50 -9.55
C PRO A 168 22.24 13.46 -10.26
N ASP A 169 23.24 13.77 -9.48
CA ASP A 169 24.66 13.60 -9.78
C ASP A 169 25.16 12.75 -8.62
N SER A 170 24.92 11.45 -8.75
CA SER A 170 24.94 10.46 -7.66
C SER A 170 26.34 10.27 -7.07
N ASP A 171 27.39 10.65 -7.79
CA ASP A 171 28.78 10.66 -7.30
C ASP A 171 29.39 12.07 -7.20
N PHE A 172 28.59 13.09 -7.48
CA PHE A 172 28.88 14.51 -7.34
C PHE A 172 30.14 14.93 -8.11
N ASP A 173 30.37 14.41 -9.31
CA ASP A 173 31.52 14.75 -10.15
C ASP A 173 31.30 15.98 -11.05
N GLY A 174 30.06 16.48 -11.07
CA GLY A 174 29.64 17.63 -11.89
C GLY A 174 28.98 17.24 -13.20
N ILE A 175 28.83 15.94 -13.51
CA ILE A 175 28.14 15.37 -14.66
C ILE A 175 26.87 14.68 -14.17
N LEU A 176 25.72 15.17 -14.61
CA LEU A 176 24.43 14.60 -14.21
C LEU A 176 24.30 13.13 -14.61
N ASP A 177 23.67 12.29 -13.78
CA ASP A 177 23.48 10.83 -13.97
C ASP A 177 22.98 10.44 -15.36
N VAL A 178 22.14 11.29 -15.95
CA VAL A 178 21.57 11.07 -17.29
C VAL A 178 22.59 11.17 -18.43
N ASN A 179 23.71 11.83 -18.18
CA ASN A 179 24.84 12.04 -19.09
C ASN A 179 26.12 11.34 -18.62
N ASP A 180 26.09 10.72 -17.44
CA ASP A 180 27.20 10.01 -16.82
C ASP A 180 27.14 8.51 -17.18
N GLN A 181 28.25 7.97 -17.70
CA GLN A 181 28.36 6.54 -18.03
C GLN A 181 28.68 5.66 -16.82
N CYS A 182 29.14 6.24 -15.72
CA CYS A 182 29.55 5.59 -14.49
C CYS A 182 28.91 6.16 -13.21
N VAL A 183 27.72 6.77 -13.29
CA VAL A 183 26.74 7.22 -12.26
C VAL A 183 27.11 7.19 -10.76
N ASN A 184 27.79 6.16 -10.24
CA ASN A 184 28.19 6.04 -8.83
C ASN A 184 29.71 6.14 -8.62
N GLU A 185 30.51 6.49 -9.63
CA GLU A 185 31.96 6.58 -9.57
C GLU A 185 32.45 7.94 -10.06
N ARG A 186 32.78 8.82 -9.11
CA ARG A 186 33.18 10.20 -9.41
C ARG A 186 34.31 10.32 -10.44
N GLU A 187 34.09 11.04 -11.53
CA GLU A 187 35.10 11.35 -12.53
C GLU A 187 36.29 12.15 -11.94
N ARG A 188 37.49 11.80 -12.41
CA ARG A 188 38.72 12.47 -12.04
C ARG A 188 39.23 13.32 -13.19
N VAL A 189 38.89 14.62 -13.14
CA VAL A 189 39.41 15.64 -14.08
C VAL A 189 40.93 15.62 -14.14
N ASN A 190 41.46 15.00 -15.20
CA ASN A 190 42.87 14.72 -15.41
C ASN A 190 43.34 15.06 -16.83
N GLY A 191 42.45 15.58 -17.68
CA GLY A 191 42.70 15.99 -19.05
C GLY A 191 42.49 14.88 -20.08
N PHE A 192 41.85 13.77 -19.68
CA PHE A 192 41.55 12.62 -20.54
C PHE A 192 40.08 12.23 -20.28
N GLN A 193 39.27 12.27 -21.34
CA GLN A 193 37.83 11.96 -21.36
C GLN A 193 36.97 12.49 -20.19
N ASP A 194 37.35 13.64 -19.61
CA ASP A 194 36.72 14.24 -18.43
C ASP A 194 35.23 14.67 -18.59
N ASP A 195 34.57 14.34 -19.71
CA ASP A 195 33.17 14.66 -20.01
C ASP A 195 32.25 13.40 -20.01
N ASP A 196 32.79 12.19 -19.76
CA ASP A 196 32.02 10.94 -19.83
C ASP A 196 31.55 10.38 -18.48
N GLY A 197 31.94 11.03 -17.37
CA GLY A 197 31.53 10.67 -16.01
C GLY A 197 32.21 9.43 -15.43
N CYS A 198 33.22 8.88 -16.11
CA CYS A 198 33.88 7.64 -15.67
C CYS A 198 35.35 7.85 -15.27
N PRO A 199 35.76 7.49 -14.04
CA PRO A 199 37.11 7.71 -13.53
C PRO A 199 38.15 7.05 -14.42
N ASP A 200 38.82 7.87 -15.20
CA ASP A 200 39.89 7.42 -16.07
C ASP A 200 41.26 7.88 -15.57
N ILE A 201 42.31 7.42 -16.27
CA ILE A 201 43.69 7.78 -15.92
C ILE A 201 44.35 8.36 -17.15
N SER A 202 44.65 9.65 -17.10
CA SER A 202 45.51 10.32 -18.09
C SER A 202 46.76 9.48 -18.38
N PRO A 203 47.04 9.15 -19.65
CA PRO A 203 48.26 8.45 -20.05
C PRO A 203 49.55 9.19 -19.69
N ASP A 204 49.47 10.48 -19.34
CA ASP A 204 50.61 11.37 -19.13
C ASP A 204 51.00 11.55 -17.64
N ASN A 205 50.18 11.10 -16.68
CA ASN A 205 50.49 11.17 -15.25
C ASN A 205 51.12 9.87 -14.73
N MET A 206 52.40 9.68 -15.03
CA MET A 206 53.22 8.64 -14.38
C MET A 206 53.41 9.01 -12.91
N ALA A 207 52.67 8.34 -12.02
CA ALA A 207 52.92 8.42 -10.59
C ALA A 207 54.37 8.05 -10.27
N LEU A 208 54.90 8.67 -9.21
CA LEU A 208 56.26 8.45 -8.74
C LEU A 208 56.43 6.96 -8.35
N ASP A 209 57.32 6.28 -9.06
CA ASP A 209 57.76 4.90 -8.85
C ASP A 209 59.29 4.98 -8.79
N THR A 210 59.81 5.04 -7.56
CA THR A 210 61.19 5.42 -7.27
C THR A 210 62.19 4.33 -7.66
N ASP A 211 61.80 3.05 -7.63
CA ASP A 211 62.66 1.93 -8.01
C ASP A 211 62.31 1.27 -9.36
N LEU A 212 61.28 1.78 -10.01
CA LEU A 212 60.83 1.47 -11.37
C LEU A 212 60.42 0.01 -11.53
N ASP A 213 59.79 -0.57 -10.50
CA ASP A 213 59.24 -1.92 -10.53
C ASP A 213 57.83 -2.02 -11.13
N GLY A 214 57.15 -0.90 -11.30
CA GLY A 214 55.80 -0.83 -11.83
C GLY A 214 54.71 -0.70 -10.75
N ILE A 215 55.09 -0.70 -9.48
CA ILE A 215 54.26 -0.42 -8.31
C ILE A 215 54.60 1.01 -7.86
N ARG A 216 53.58 1.81 -7.52
CA ARG A 216 53.76 3.24 -7.22
C ARG A 216 54.19 3.40 -5.76
N ASP A 217 55.05 4.37 -5.46
CA ASP A 217 55.62 4.61 -4.12
C ASP A 217 54.58 4.69 -2.98
N THR A 218 53.34 5.12 -3.29
CA THR A 218 52.24 5.25 -2.31
C THR A 218 51.65 3.92 -1.86
N ILE A 219 51.79 2.87 -2.67
CA ILE A 219 51.28 1.52 -2.42
C ILE A 219 52.39 0.46 -2.37
N ASP A 220 53.63 0.86 -2.62
CA ASP A 220 54.82 0.04 -2.52
C ASP A 220 55.30 -0.01 -1.05
N LEU A 221 55.34 -1.20 -0.47
CA LEU A 221 55.82 -1.44 0.90
C LEU A 221 57.36 -1.35 1.00
N CYS A 222 58.05 -1.47 -0.13
CA CYS A 222 59.48 -1.32 -0.29
C CYS A 222 59.88 -0.30 -1.39
N PRO A 223 59.57 1.02 -1.24
CA PRO A 223 59.70 2.09 -2.28
C PRO A 223 61.10 2.34 -2.90
N TYR A 224 62.11 1.58 -2.50
CA TYR A 224 63.49 1.71 -2.94
C TYR A 224 64.10 0.37 -3.37
N GLN A 225 63.34 -0.73 -3.37
CA GLN A 225 63.78 -2.07 -3.72
C GLN A 225 62.80 -2.77 -4.65
N LYS A 226 63.17 -2.77 -5.93
CA LYS A 226 62.40 -3.36 -7.01
C LYS A 226 61.84 -4.75 -6.69
N GLU A 227 60.53 -4.91 -6.82
CA GLU A 227 59.82 -6.18 -6.78
C GLU A 227 60.42 -7.22 -7.74
N THR A 228 60.37 -8.47 -7.29
CA THR A 228 60.66 -9.68 -8.05
C THR A 228 59.39 -10.44 -8.39
N PHE A 229 58.70 -10.04 -9.47
CA PHE A 229 57.54 -10.76 -10.02
C PHE A 229 57.79 -12.27 -10.19
N ASN A 230 57.35 -13.07 -9.22
CA ASN A 230 57.57 -14.51 -9.17
C ASN A 230 56.35 -15.31 -8.68
N ASN A 231 55.17 -14.67 -8.73
CA ASN A 231 53.87 -15.11 -8.25
C ASN A 231 53.82 -15.30 -6.73
N ILE A 232 54.60 -14.53 -5.96
CA ILE A 232 54.58 -14.55 -4.50
C ILE A 232 54.49 -13.09 -4.07
N GLN A 233 53.31 -12.71 -3.57
CA GLN A 233 52.97 -11.35 -3.12
C GLN A 233 53.44 -10.22 -4.04
N ASP A 234 53.48 -10.47 -5.36
CA ASP A 234 53.88 -9.54 -6.43
C ASP A 234 53.12 -8.18 -6.48
N THR A 235 52.25 -7.89 -5.52
CA THR A 235 51.50 -6.65 -5.38
C THR A 235 51.94 -5.79 -4.19
N ASP A 236 52.82 -6.29 -3.30
CA ASP A 236 53.26 -5.57 -2.11
C ASP A 236 54.49 -4.68 -2.34
N GLY A 237 55.19 -4.85 -3.48
CA GLY A 237 56.34 -4.04 -3.87
C GLY A 237 57.67 -4.48 -3.25
N CYS A 238 57.68 -5.57 -2.47
CA CYS A 238 58.85 -6.07 -1.79
C CYS A 238 59.43 -7.33 -2.45
N PRO A 239 60.75 -7.40 -2.69
CA PRO A 239 61.35 -8.55 -3.36
C PRO A 239 61.22 -9.84 -2.54
N ASP A 240 60.31 -10.70 -2.97
CA ASP A 240 60.06 -12.01 -2.38
C ASP A 240 60.94 -13.13 -2.95
N GLU A 241 61.43 -14.01 -2.08
CA GLU A 241 62.02 -15.29 -2.48
C GLU A 241 61.22 -16.47 -1.95
N ARG A 242 61.12 -17.54 -2.75
CA ARG A 242 60.50 -18.79 -2.35
C ARG A 242 61.29 -19.42 -1.20
N SER A 243 60.80 -19.26 0.04
CA SER A 243 61.42 -19.89 1.20
C SER A 243 61.37 -21.42 1.04
N THR A 244 62.54 -22.04 0.95
CA THR A 244 62.68 -23.51 0.92
C THR A 244 62.75 -24.11 2.33
N GLU A 245 62.64 -23.28 3.37
CA GLU A 245 62.70 -23.71 4.77
C GLU A 245 61.39 -24.35 5.28
N LEU A 246 60.23 -24.11 4.64
CA LEU A 246 58.95 -24.74 5.01
C LEU A 246 58.79 -26.18 4.52
N PHE A 247 59.68 -26.68 3.64
CA PHE A 247 59.57 -28.02 3.04
C PHE A 247 60.38 -29.12 3.74
N ILE A 248 61.19 -28.80 4.75
CA ILE A 248 62.10 -29.82 5.34
C ILE A 248 61.47 -30.57 6.52
N ASP A 249 60.53 -29.98 7.28
CA ASP A 249 60.13 -30.58 8.57
C ASP A 249 58.68 -31.08 8.69
N ASN A 250 57.77 -30.86 7.72
CA ASN A 250 56.36 -31.28 7.87
C ASN A 250 55.66 -31.92 6.65
N LEU A 251 56.34 -32.17 5.50
CA LEU A 251 55.70 -32.76 4.31
C LEU A 251 56.40 -34.02 3.76
N MET A 252 57.40 -34.57 4.44
CA MET A 252 58.17 -35.74 3.96
C MET A 252 58.30 -36.87 4.98
N LYS A 253 57.49 -36.84 6.04
CA LYS A 253 57.55 -37.83 7.11
C LYS A 253 56.50 -38.91 6.86
N ASP A 254 56.92 -40.15 6.96
CA ASP A 254 56.14 -41.38 6.79
C ASP A 254 56.60 -42.26 7.97
N SER A 255 55.82 -42.22 9.05
CA SER A 255 56.19 -42.67 10.39
C SER A 255 56.11 -44.19 10.55
N ASP A 256 55.25 -44.87 9.80
CA ASP A 256 55.11 -46.32 9.80
C ASP A 256 55.66 -47.01 8.53
N GLY A 257 56.00 -46.23 7.51
CA GLY A 257 56.82 -46.65 6.37
C GLY A 257 56.04 -47.40 5.30
N ASP A 258 54.73 -47.18 5.20
CA ASP A 258 53.89 -47.79 4.17
C ASP A 258 53.91 -47.03 2.83
N GLY A 259 54.45 -45.81 2.81
CA GLY A 259 54.54 -44.96 1.62
C GLY A 259 53.45 -43.89 1.51
N ILE A 260 52.59 -43.77 2.50
CA ILE A 260 51.65 -42.67 2.70
C ILE A 260 52.29 -41.69 3.70
N LEU A 261 52.19 -40.39 3.44
CA LEU A 261 52.85 -39.39 4.30
C LEU A 261 51.99 -39.12 5.54
N ASP A 262 52.61 -38.89 6.70
CA ASP A 262 51.96 -38.58 7.99
C ASP A 262 50.87 -37.51 7.88
N ALA A 263 51.01 -36.56 6.94
CA ALA A 263 50.06 -35.47 6.71
C ALA A 263 48.74 -35.92 6.05
N ILE A 264 48.73 -37.08 5.39
CA ILE A 264 47.58 -37.67 4.68
C ILE A 264 47.28 -39.11 5.14
N ASP A 265 48.03 -39.62 6.11
CA ASP A 265 47.87 -40.93 6.72
C ASP A 265 46.99 -40.83 7.97
N LYS A 266 45.81 -41.46 7.94
CA LYS A 266 44.90 -41.49 9.10
C LYS A 266 45.42 -42.38 10.23
N CYS A 267 46.35 -43.28 9.95
CA CYS A 267 46.89 -44.28 10.87
C CYS A 267 48.42 -44.26 10.96
N ILE A 268 49.01 -43.08 11.20
CA ILE A 268 50.45 -42.72 11.41
C ILE A 268 51.39 -43.75 12.12
N SER A 269 50.85 -44.76 12.79
CA SER A 269 51.61 -45.80 13.51
C SER A 269 51.38 -47.24 13.01
N LEU A 270 50.54 -47.44 12.01
CA LEU A 270 50.09 -48.75 11.53
C LEU A 270 50.13 -48.78 10.00
N PRO A 271 51.07 -49.54 9.41
CA PRO A 271 51.27 -49.51 7.97
C PRO A 271 50.11 -50.17 7.22
N GLU A 272 49.68 -49.52 6.14
CA GLU A 272 48.71 -49.98 5.15
C GLU A 272 49.09 -51.36 4.55
N THR A 273 48.07 -52.15 4.21
CA THR A 273 48.19 -53.48 3.61
C THR A 273 48.19 -53.52 2.09
N PHE A 274 47.82 -52.43 1.40
CA PHE A 274 47.75 -52.28 -0.07
C PHE A 274 47.02 -53.46 -0.73
N ASN A 275 45.71 -53.54 -0.50
CA ASN A 275 44.88 -54.68 -0.94
C ASN A 275 43.87 -54.32 -2.04
N ASP A 276 44.01 -53.15 -2.68
CA ASP A 276 43.13 -52.55 -3.69
C ASP A 276 41.79 -52.01 -3.13
N PHE A 277 41.64 -51.89 -1.81
CA PHE A 277 40.50 -51.29 -1.12
C PHE A 277 40.99 -50.17 -0.20
N GLN A 278 40.43 -48.97 -0.31
CA GLN A 278 40.76 -47.79 0.52
C GLN A 278 42.27 -47.47 0.75
N ASP A 279 43.19 -48.02 -0.06
CA ASP A 279 44.66 -47.88 -0.03
C ASP A 279 45.24 -46.45 -0.03
N ARG A 280 44.41 -45.41 0.02
CA ARG A 280 44.81 -44.00 0.07
C ARG A 280 44.64 -43.38 1.44
N ASP A 281 44.02 -44.07 2.40
CA ASP A 281 43.69 -43.50 3.69
C ASP A 281 44.70 -43.82 4.81
N GLY A 282 45.66 -44.72 4.53
CA GLY A 282 46.79 -45.01 5.41
C GLY A 282 46.49 -46.01 6.52
N CYS A 283 45.29 -46.60 6.55
CA CYS A 283 44.85 -47.46 7.64
C CYS A 283 44.67 -48.92 7.22
N PRO A 284 45.42 -49.88 7.81
CA PRO A 284 45.23 -51.29 7.50
C PRO A 284 43.84 -51.77 7.91
N GLU A 285 43.12 -52.37 6.97
CA GLU A 285 41.76 -52.80 7.16
C GLU A 285 41.73 -54.16 7.86
N PHE A 286 41.35 -54.14 9.14
CA PHE A 286 41.04 -55.34 9.88
C PHE A 286 39.56 -55.68 9.69
N TYR A 287 39.27 -56.74 8.92
CA TYR A 287 37.97 -57.41 8.75
C TYR A 287 36.99 -57.21 9.93
N ALA A 288 36.06 -56.27 9.78
CA ALA A 288 34.78 -56.27 10.48
C ALA A 288 33.85 -55.24 9.82
N ASP A 289 33.51 -55.47 8.55
CA ASP A 289 32.27 -54.93 8.01
C ASP A 289 31.40 -56.14 7.67
N TYR A 290 30.28 -56.27 8.39
CA TYR A 290 29.30 -57.32 8.17
C TYR A 290 28.26 -56.78 7.19
N ASP A 291 27.71 -57.65 6.37
CA ASP A 291 26.51 -57.43 5.58
C ASP A 291 25.46 -58.32 6.25
N THR A 292 24.66 -57.72 7.13
CA THR A 292 23.84 -58.44 8.10
C THR A 292 22.59 -59.04 7.46
N ASP A 293 22.06 -58.47 6.39
CA ASP A 293 20.89 -58.96 5.66
C ASP A 293 21.19 -59.64 4.31
N PHE A 294 22.45 -59.61 3.90
CA PHE A 294 23.00 -60.27 2.71
C PHE A 294 22.44 -59.73 1.39
N ASP A 295 22.18 -58.42 1.29
CA ASP A 295 21.83 -57.76 0.03
C ASP A 295 23.04 -57.41 -0.84
N GLY A 296 24.24 -57.37 -0.26
CA GLY A 296 25.48 -57.05 -0.95
C GLY A 296 25.99 -55.63 -0.71
N ILE A 297 25.30 -54.84 0.11
CA ILE A 297 25.73 -53.57 0.69
C ILE A 297 26.21 -53.87 2.12
N LEU A 298 27.27 -53.20 2.57
CA LEU A 298 27.84 -53.44 3.90
C LEU A 298 27.07 -52.64 4.95
N ASP A 299 26.91 -53.14 6.18
CA ASP A 299 26.19 -52.46 7.27
C ASP A 299 26.68 -51.01 7.50
N SER A 300 27.94 -50.68 7.18
CA SER A 300 28.50 -49.33 7.29
C SER A 300 28.03 -48.35 6.19
N ALA A 301 27.56 -48.87 5.07
CA ALA A 301 27.08 -48.15 3.89
C ALA A 301 25.59 -48.39 3.60
N ASP A 302 24.95 -49.27 4.36
CA ASP A 302 23.55 -49.67 4.25
C ASP A 302 22.68 -48.85 5.22
N ASN A 303 21.69 -48.12 4.69
CA ASN A 303 20.74 -47.35 5.49
C ASN A 303 19.66 -48.23 6.16
N CYS A 304 19.48 -49.46 5.67
CA CYS A 304 18.60 -50.49 6.19
C CYS A 304 19.32 -51.82 6.49
N PRO A 305 20.32 -51.88 7.42
CA PRO A 305 21.21 -53.04 7.67
C PRO A 305 20.60 -54.40 8.05
N LEU A 306 19.28 -54.49 8.13
CA LEU A 306 18.53 -55.69 8.54
C LEU A 306 17.48 -56.11 7.51
N VAL A 307 17.34 -55.37 6.40
CA VAL A 307 16.28 -55.52 5.41
C VAL A 307 16.86 -55.45 3.99
N GLN A 308 16.90 -56.62 3.35
CA GLN A 308 17.51 -56.78 2.03
C GLN A 308 16.99 -55.80 0.96
N GLU A 309 17.90 -55.12 0.26
CA GLU A 309 17.61 -54.28 -0.90
C GLU A 309 16.84 -54.99 -2.04
N THR A 310 15.99 -54.23 -2.73
CA THR A 310 15.29 -54.62 -3.96
C THR A 310 15.88 -53.94 -5.20
N PHE A 311 16.98 -54.48 -5.72
CA PHE A 311 17.63 -54.01 -6.96
C PHE A 311 16.67 -53.83 -8.14
N ASN A 312 16.23 -52.61 -8.38
CA ASN A 312 15.27 -52.23 -9.41
C ASN A 312 15.70 -51.01 -10.26
N ASN A 313 16.93 -50.53 -10.08
CA ASN A 313 17.58 -49.33 -10.68
C ASN A 313 17.02 -47.98 -10.19
N PHE A 314 16.20 -47.98 -9.15
CA PHE A 314 15.91 -46.80 -8.34
C PHE A 314 16.65 -47.02 -7.03
N GLN A 315 17.41 -46.02 -6.56
CA GLN A 315 18.17 -45.97 -5.30
C GLN A 315 18.91 -47.23 -4.79
N ASP A 316 19.17 -48.21 -5.65
CA ASP A 316 19.91 -49.49 -5.44
C ASP A 316 21.26 -49.44 -4.66
N ASP A 317 21.79 -48.26 -4.35
CA ASP A 317 23.06 -48.09 -3.62
C ASP A 317 22.85 -47.75 -2.12
N ASP A 318 21.61 -47.54 -1.66
CA ASP A 318 21.31 -47.05 -0.31
C ASP A 318 20.97 -48.17 0.73
N GLY A 319 20.71 -49.40 0.26
CA GLY A 319 20.43 -50.58 1.06
C GLY A 319 18.98 -50.71 1.53
N CYS A 320 18.09 -49.78 1.18
CA CYS A 320 16.68 -49.80 1.57
C CYS A 320 15.73 -50.16 0.41
N PRO A 321 14.88 -51.21 0.53
CA PRO A 321 14.06 -51.69 -0.58
C PRO A 321 13.14 -50.61 -1.16
N ASP A 322 13.34 -50.31 -2.43
CA ASP A 322 12.56 -49.31 -3.17
C ASP A 322 11.22 -49.82 -3.71
N ASP A 323 10.14 -49.10 -3.40
CA ASP A 323 8.82 -49.29 -3.99
C ASP A 323 8.65 -48.40 -5.24
N VAL A 324 8.97 -48.92 -6.42
CA VAL A 324 8.76 -48.20 -7.68
C VAL A 324 7.26 -48.17 -8.03
N PHE A 325 6.60 -47.04 -7.75
CA PHE A 325 5.35 -46.69 -8.42
C PHE A 325 5.64 -46.53 -9.92
N SER A 326 5.08 -47.43 -10.73
CA SER A 326 5.11 -47.38 -12.18
C SER A 326 4.61 -46.02 -12.68
N GLU A 327 5.37 -45.37 -13.56
CA GLU A 327 4.94 -44.23 -14.37
C GLU A 327 3.51 -44.43 -14.87
N ILE A 328 2.58 -43.58 -14.44
CA ILE A 328 1.22 -43.56 -14.96
C ILE A 328 1.30 -42.91 -16.35
N ILE A 329 1.21 -43.73 -17.39
CA ILE A 329 0.88 -43.24 -18.73
C ILE A 329 -0.54 -42.67 -18.62
N ILE A 330 -0.67 -41.35 -18.60
CA ILE A 330 -1.97 -40.69 -18.60
C ILE A 330 -2.59 -40.91 -19.98
N TYR A 331 -3.73 -41.59 -20.02
CA TYR A 331 -4.44 -41.94 -21.25
C TYR A 331 -5.53 -40.88 -21.48
N ASP A 332 -5.93 -40.71 -22.73
CA ASP A 332 -7.09 -39.91 -23.16
C ASP A 332 -7.97 -40.91 -23.92
N SER A 333 -9.00 -41.38 -23.23
CA SER A 333 -9.76 -42.59 -23.57
C SER A 333 -10.77 -42.37 -24.69
N ASP A 334 -11.29 -41.16 -24.85
CA ASP A 334 -12.28 -40.80 -25.87
C ASP A 334 -11.79 -39.75 -26.88
N TYR A 335 -10.56 -39.25 -26.71
CA TYR A 335 -9.81 -38.44 -27.66
C TYR A 335 -10.40 -37.05 -27.92
N ASP A 336 -10.99 -36.43 -26.90
CA ASP A 336 -11.46 -35.04 -26.96
C ASP A 336 -10.38 -34.00 -26.62
N GLY A 337 -9.24 -34.44 -26.08
CA GLY A 337 -8.10 -33.59 -25.72
C GLY A 337 -7.98 -33.31 -24.22
N ILE A 338 -8.91 -33.79 -23.39
CA ILE A 338 -8.86 -33.78 -21.93
C ILE A 338 -8.34 -35.14 -21.46
N LEU A 339 -7.41 -35.15 -20.50
CA LEU A 339 -6.77 -36.41 -20.06
C LEU A 339 -7.68 -37.17 -19.07
N ASP A 340 -7.67 -38.51 -19.07
CA ASP A 340 -8.52 -39.37 -18.21
C ASP A 340 -8.45 -39.04 -16.70
N ASN A 341 -7.36 -38.41 -16.24
CA ASN A 341 -7.19 -38.04 -14.84
C ASN A 341 -7.90 -36.73 -14.45
N VAL A 342 -8.26 -35.91 -15.44
CA VAL A 342 -9.01 -34.65 -15.28
C VAL A 342 -10.38 -34.69 -15.96
N ASP A 343 -10.62 -35.67 -16.82
CA ASP A 343 -11.89 -35.93 -17.50
C ASP A 343 -12.88 -36.70 -16.59
N LYS A 344 -14.03 -36.09 -16.30
CA LYS A 344 -15.11 -36.73 -15.51
C LYS A 344 -15.87 -37.80 -16.29
N CYS A 345 -15.79 -37.79 -17.62
CA CYS A 345 -16.56 -38.57 -18.57
C CYS A 345 -15.73 -39.38 -19.56
N ILE A 346 -14.55 -39.87 -19.18
CA ILE A 346 -13.58 -40.86 -19.77
C ILE A 346 -13.99 -41.70 -21.02
N SER A 347 -15.26 -41.96 -21.28
CA SER A 347 -15.75 -42.72 -22.45
C SER A 347 -16.63 -41.91 -23.42
N LEU A 348 -16.86 -40.64 -23.16
CA LEU A 348 -17.75 -39.77 -23.90
C LEU A 348 -17.04 -38.44 -24.18
N PRO A 349 -16.69 -38.15 -25.44
CA PRO A 349 -15.91 -36.98 -25.75
C PRO A 349 -16.71 -35.69 -25.48
N GLU A 350 -16.03 -34.70 -24.92
CA GLU A 350 -16.50 -33.35 -24.71
C GLU A 350 -17.07 -32.73 -25.99
N THR A 351 -18.12 -31.93 -25.82
CA THR A 351 -18.71 -31.09 -26.85
C THR A 351 -18.42 -29.62 -26.54
N PHE A 352 -17.25 -29.12 -26.92
CA PHE A 352 -16.85 -27.72 -26.77
C PHE A 352 -17.92 -26.73 -27.28
N ASN A 353 -18.70 -26.19 -26.36
CA ASN A 353 -19.84 -25.30 -26.63
C ASN A 353 -19.88 -24.06 -25.72
N ASN A 354 -18.77 -23.76 -25.04
CA ASN A 354 -18.58 -22.68 -24.06
C ASN A 354 -19.36 -22.86 -22.75
N PHE A 355 -19.81 -24.07 -22.44
CA PHE A 355 -20.43 -24.40 -21.16
C PHE A 355 -19.70 -25.62 -20.63
N GLN A 356 -19.07 -25.50 -19.45
CA GLN A 356 -18.34 -26.57 -18.75
C GLN A 356 -17.30 -27.36 -19.58
N ASP A 357 -16.82 -26.80 -20.69
CA ASP A 357 -15.82 -27.33 -21.64
C ASP A 357 -14.49 -27.86 -21.04
N ASP A 358 -14.20 -27.64 -19.76
CA ASP A 358 -12.99 -28.11 -19.08
C ASP A 358 -13.19 -29.44 -18.31
N ASP A 359 -14.42 -29.94 -18.22
CA ASP A 359 -14.75 -31.06 -17.34
C ASP A 359 -14.80 -32.45 -18.00
N GLY A 360 -14.70 -32.48 -19.33
CA GLY A 360 -14.60 -33.68 -20.16
C GLY A 360 -15.93 -34.37 -20.43
N CYS A 361 -17.05 -33.85 -19.93
CA CYS A 361 -18.37 -34.40 -20.14
C CYS A 361 -19.18 -33.64 -21.21
N PRO A 362 -19.73 -34.30 -22.24
CA PRO A 362 -20.55 -33.62 -23.24
C PRO A 362 -21.76 -32.94 -22.64
N ASP A 363 -21.71 -31.61 -22.65
CA ASP A 363 -22.78 -30.78 -22.14
C ASP A 363 -23.97 -30.69 -23.09
N PHE A 364 -25.15 -31.00 -22.54
CA PHE A 364 -26.42 -30.77 -23.22
C PHE A 364 -27.15 -29.63 -22.53
N VAL A 365 -26.83 -28.39 -22.91
CA VAL A 365 -27.60 -27.23 -22.48
C VAL A 365 -29.02 -27.34 -23.06
N SER A 366 -30.00 -27.49 -22.19
CA SER A 366 -31.42 -27.48 -22.56
C SER A 366 -31.77 -26.08 -23.08
N GLN A 367 -32.01 -25.93 -24.39
CA GLN A 367 -32.46 -24.68 -25.03
C GLN A 367 -33.93 -24.37 -24.74
N THR A 368 -34.42 -24.80 -23.57
CA THR A 368 -35.80 -24.57 -23.18
C THR A 368 -35.81 -23.31 -22.33
N ASP A 369 -36.63 -22.36 -22.74
CA ASP A 369 -36.94 -21.09 -22.09
C ASP A 369 -38.47 -21.10 -22.04
N SER A 370 -39.00 -21.33 -20.84
CA SER A 370 -40.39 -21.74 -20.62
C SER A 370 -41.36 -20.56 -20.43
N ASP A 371 -40.86 -19.40 -20.05
CA ASP A 371 -41.58 -18.12 -19.95
C ASP A 371 -41.17 -17.11 -21.03
N TYR A 372 -40.12 -17.38 -21.80
CA TYR A 372 -39.69 -16.62 -22.98
C TYR A 372 -39.10 -15.24 -22.65
N ASP A 373 -38.44 -15.10 -21.51
CA ASP A 373 -37.75 -13.86 -21.13
C ASP A 373 -36.32 -13.75 -21.68
N SER A 374 -35.84 -14.77 -22.40
CA SER A 374 -34.50 -14.89 -22.98
C SER A 374 -33.42 -15.41 -22.03
N ILE A 375 -33.78 -15.77 -20.80
CA ILE A 375 -32.95 -16.55 -19.89
C ILE A 375 -33.38 -18.01 -20.02
N LEU A 376 -32.41 -18.92 -20.19
CA LEU A 376 -32.76 -20.34 -20.34
C LEU A 376 -33.21 -20.91 -19.00
N ASP A 377 -34.16 -21.85 -19.00
CA ASP A 377 -34.69 -22.56 -17.81
C ASP A 377 -33.64 -23.12 -16.83
N VAL A 378 -32.39 -23.28 -17.28
CA VAL A 378 -31.25 -23.80 -16.49
C VAL A 378 -30.52 -22.70 -15.73
N PHE A 379 -30.64 -21.45 -16.19
CA PHE A 379 -30.08 -20.24 -15.60
C PHE A 379 -31.15 -19.35 -14.95
N ASP A 380 -32.41 -19.63 -15.23
CA ASP A 380 -33.58 -18.92 -14.70
C ASP A 380 -34.10 -19.58 -13.41
N SER A 381 -34.08 -18.82 -12.32
CA SER A 381 -34.55 -19.19 -10.98
C SER A 381 -36.07 -19.26 -10.88
N CYS A 382 -36.78 -18.57 -11.77
CA CYS A 382 -38.22 -18.47 -11.79
C CYS A 382 -38.92 -19.20 -12.94
N LYS A 383 -38.26 -19.71 -13.98
CA LYS A 383 -38.66 -20.69 -15.03
C LYS A 383 -39.97 -20.46 -15.79
N TYR A 384 -41.00 -19.95 -15.16
CA TYR A 384 -42.35 -19.80 -15.66
C TYR A 384 -42.89 -18.39 -15.44
N ALA A 385 -42.05 -17.48 -14.98
CA ALA A 385 -42.38 -16.10 -14.68
C ALA A 385 -41.32 -15.22 -15.34
N VAL A 386 -41.77 -14.48 -16.35
CA VAL A 386 -40.93 -13.61 -17.19
C VAL A 386 -40.21 -12.58 -16.33
N GLU A 387 -38.89 -12.52 -16.45
CA GLU A 387 -38.05 -11.46 -15.90
C GLU A 387 -38.57 -10.05 -16.25
N THR A 388 -38.49 -9.15 -15.28
CA THR A 388 -38.78 -7.73 -15.45
C THR A 388 -37.48 -6.93 -15.37
N TYR A 389 -36.72 -6.93 -16.47
CA TYR A 389 -35.49 -6.15 -16.66
C TYR A 389 -35.62 -4.69 -16.18
N ASN A 390 -35.29 -4.44 -14.91
CA ASN A 390 -35.51 -3.19 -14.21
C ASN A 390 -34.21 -2.67 -13.54
N GLY A 391 -33.09 -3.36 -13.74
CA GLY A 391 -31.78 -3.03 -13.20
C GLY A 391 -31.51 -3.59 -11.80
N PHE A 392 -32.46 -4.32 -11.22
CA PHE A 392 -32.31 -5.01 -9.94
C PHE A 392 -32.42 -6.51 -10.20
N GLN A 393 -31.36 -7.26 -9.90
CA GLN A 393 -31.31 -8.72 -9.99
C GLN A 393 -31.71 -9.37 -11.35
N ASP A 394 -31.77 -8.58 -12.43
CA ASP A 394 -32.03 -8.97 -13.83
C ASP A 394 -31.30 -10.22 -14.41
N ASP A 395 -30.29 -10.77 -13.73
CA ASP A 395 -29.56 -11.97 -14.14
C ASP A 395 -30.17 -13.28 -13.58
N ASP A 396 -31.10 -13.22 -12.62
CA ASP A 396 -31.63 -14.39 -11.92
C ASP A 396 -32.89 -15.00 -12.56
N GLY A 397 -33.53 -14.30 -13.50
CA GLY A 397 -34.72 -14.72 -14.25
C GLY A 397 -36.04 -14.58 -13.49
N CYS A 398 -36.05 -13.94 -12.33
CA CYS A 398 -37.24 -13.69 -11.53
C CYS A 398 -37.79 -12.26 -11.68
N PRO A 399 -39.11 -12.08 -11.90
CA PRO A 399 -39.69 -10.74 -11.97
C PRO A 399 -39.54 -9.98 -10.65
N ASP A 400 -38.59 -9.05 -10.65
CA ASP A 400 -38.39 -8.10 -9.58
C ASP A 400 -39.37 -6.94 -9.66
N THR A 401 -40.14 -6.73 -8.59
CA THR A 401 -41.09 -5.62 -8.53
C THR A 401 -40.52 -4.46 -7.73
N LEU A 402 -40.01 -3.44 -8.42
CA LEU A 402 -39.84 -2.10 -7.88
C LEU A 402 -40.80 -1.13 -8.60
N TYR A 403 -42.00 -0.95 -8.04
CA TYR A 403 -42.83 0.23 -8.35
C TYR A 403 -43.92 0.47 -7.27
N ASP A 404 -43.92 1.68 -6.72
CA ASP A 404 -44.80 2.17 -5.66
C ASP A 404 -46.31 1.95 -5.90
N GLN A 405 -46.98 1.38 -4.89
CA GLN A 405 -48.23 1.91 -4.28
C GLN A 405 -48.70 1.02 -3.11
N GLN A 406 -48.10 1.28 -1.94
CA GLN A 406 -48.59 1.12 -0.56
C GLN A 406 -49.67 0.05 -0.29
N PHE A 407 -49.22 -1.13 0.16
CA PHE A 407 -49.98 -1.97 1.10
C PHE A 407 -49.14 -2.53 2.23
N SER A 408 -48.10 -1.81 2.60
CA SER A 408 -47.47 -1.95 3.88
C SER A 408 -47.78 -0.69 4.66
N ASN A 409 -48.39 -0.90 5.81
CA ASN A 409 -48.68 0.17 6.74
C ASN A 409 -47.32 0.61 7.33
N ASP A 410 -47.13 1.90 7.59
CA ASP A 410 -45.96 2.45 8.27
C ASP A 410 -46.55 3.14 9.51
N SER A 411 -46.46 2.45 10.64
CA SER A 411 -47.27 2.70 11.82
C SER A 411 -46.73 3.83 12.71
N ASP A 412 -45.44 4.08 12.66
CA ASP A 412 -44.71 5.13 13.39
C ASP A 412 -44.25 6.28 12.49
N GLY A 413 -44.20 6.08 11.17
CA GLY A 413 -44.09 7.13 10.17
C GLY A 413 -42.65 7.60 9.96
N ASP A 414 -41.68 6.72 10.13
CA ASP A 414 -40.26 7.02 9.92
C ASP A 414 -39.82 6.89 8.46
N GLY A 415 -40.63 6.26 7.60
CA GLY A 415 -40.34 6.07 6.18
C GLY A 415 -40.01 4.62 5.81
N ILE A 416 -39.87 3.73 6.80
CA ILE A 416 -39.74 2.30 6.62
C ILE A 416 -41.11 1.66 6.88
N ILE A 417 -41.44 0.61 6.12
CA ILE A 417 -42.79 0.03 6.13
C ILE A 417 -42.88 -1.13 7.13
N ASP A 418 -43.99 -1.30 7.88
CA ASP A 418 -44.18 -2.25 9.02
C ASP A 418 -43.70 -3.71 8.78
N ASN A 419 -43.58 -4.14 7.52
CA ASN A 419 -43.14 -5.49 7.14
C ASN A 419 -41.65 -5.61 6.78
N LEU A 420 -40.97 -4.47 6.59
CA LEU A 420 -39.53 -4.32 6.46
C LEU A 420 -38.91 -3.64 7.69
N ASP A 421 -39.72 -2.95 8.47
CA ASP A 421 -39.40 -2.32 9.74
C ASP A 421 -39.35 -3.36 10.88
N LEU A 422 -38.21 -3.43 11.58
CA LEU A 422 -37.98 -4.30 12.73
C LEU A 422 -38.67 -3.80 14.00
N CYS A 423 -38.97 -2.51 14.08
CA CYS A 423 -39.69 -1.85 15.15
C CYS A 423 -40.95 -1.08 14.68
N PRO A 424 -42.02 -1.75 14.15
CA PRO A 424 -43.21 -1.14 13.53
C PRO A 424 -44.12 -0.25 14.39
N ASN A 425 -43.68 0.26 15.51
CA ASN A 425 -44.44 1.21 16.33
C ASN A 425 -43.52 2.25 17.01
N SER A 426 -42.23 2.25 16.72
CA SER A 426 -41.22 3.15 17.24
C SER A 426 -40.42 3.71 16.07
N PRO A 427 -40.52 5.02 15.79
CA PRO A 427 -39.88 5.59 14.60
C PRO A 427 -38.36 5.60 14.73
N GLU A 428 -37.68 5.21 13.66
CA GLU A 428 -36.24 5.33 13.41
C GLU A 428 -35.69 6.73 13.74
N ASN A 429 -34.46 6.78 14.22
CA ASN A 429 -33.77 7.99 14.64
C ASN A 429 -32.54 8.36 13.79
N TYR A 430 -32.49 8.07 12.48
CA TYR A 430 -31.51 8.57 11.48
C TYR A 430 -30.24 9.24 12.04
N ASN A 431 -29.37 8.45 12.68
CA ASN A 431 -28.18 8.92 13.38
C ASN A 431 -26.89 8.32 12.82
N ARG A 432 -26.96 7.72 11.62
CA ARG A 432 -25.88 7.06 10.87
C ARG A 432 -25.49 5.70 11.41
N PHE A 433 -26.32 5.10 12.25
CA PHE A 433 -26.11 3.76 12.78
C PHE A 433 -27.37 2.94 12.50
N LEU A 434 -27.23 1.93 11.64
CA LEU A 434 -28.31 1.00 11.25
C LEU A 434 -29.64 1.67 10.80
N ASP A 435 -29.57 2.91 10.30
CA ASP A 435 -30.69 3.76 9.81
C ASP A 435 -31.67 3.13 8.80
N ASP A 436 -31.38 1.93 8.29
CA ASP A 436 -32.18 1.21 7.29
C ASP A 436 -33.09 0.11 7.91
N ASP A 437 -33.01 -0.13 9.22
CA ASP A 437 -33.63 -1.28 9.88
C ASP A 437 -35.03 -0.98 10.52
N GLY A 438 -35.33 0.30 10.74
CA GLY A 438 -36.62 0.79 11.26
C GLY A 438 -36.70 0.87 12.78
N CYS A 439 -35.62 0.57 13.50
CA CYS A 439 -35.55 0.65 14.94
C CYS A 439 -34.77 1.89 15.41
N PRO A 440 -35.31 2.71 16.32
CA PRO A 440 -34.55 3.83 16.88
C PRO A 440 -33.32 3.32 17.64
N ASP A 441 -32.18 3.47 17.00
CA ASP A 441 -30.89 3.06 17.50
C ASP A 441 -30.24 4.20 18.28
N ASP A 442 -30.78 4.50 19.46
CA ASP A 442 -30.09 5.42 20.37
C ASP A 442 -28.82 4.73 20.92
N PRO A 443 -27.63 5.37 20.82
CA PRO A 443 -26.42 4.81 21.40
C PRO A 443 -26.57 4.78 22.93
N ILE A 444 -26.33 3.59 23.49
CA ILE A 444 -25.90 3.35 24.88
C ILE A 444 -27.00 3.52 25.95
N MET A 445 -28.12 2.78 25.85
CA MET A 445 -28.97 2.53 27.03
C MET A 445 -28.51 1.33 27.87
N SER A 446 -27.87 0.34 27.24
CA SER A 446 -27.18 -0.74 27.92
C SER A 446 -26.30 -1.48 26.93
N ASP A 447 -25.03 -1.59 27.23
CA ASP A 447 -24.02 -2.41 26.57
C ASP A 447 -23.35 -3.20 27.72
N PHE A 448 -23.54 -4.53 27.77
CA PHE A 448 -23.21 -5.32 28.98
C PHE A 448 -21.74 -5.76 29.01
N ASP A 449 -21.15 -5.86 27.84
CA ASP A 449 -19.82 -6.31 27.47
C ASP A 449 -18.91 -5.17 27.04
N GLN A 450 -19.48 -4.00 26.76
CA GLN A 450 -18.78 -2.74 26.49
C GLN A 450 -17.94 -2.77 25.21
N ASP A 451 -18.40 -3.49 24.19
CA ASP A 451 -17.73 -3.51 22.88
C ASP A 451 -18.18 -2.36 21.97
N GLY A 452 -19.06 -1.46 22.45
CA GLY A 452 -19.54 -0.32 21.68
C GLY A 452 -20.84 -0.60 20.92
N ILE A 453 -21.33 -1.84 20.96
CA ILE A 453 -22.59 -2.25 20.34
C ILE A 453 -23.64 -2.41 21.47
N SER A 454 -24.79 -1.75 21.34
CA SER A 454 -25.82 -1.83 22.39
C SER A 454 -26.41 -3.24 22.47
N ASN A 455 -26.69 -3.74 23.68
CA ASN A 455 -27.31 -5.06 23.93
C ASN A 455 -28.59 -5.36 23.13
N SER A 456 -29.23 -4.34 22.57
CA SER A 456 -30.42 -4.46 21.73
C SER A 456 -30.11 -4.93 20.31
N VAL A 457 -28.94 -4.57 19.79
CA VAL A 457 -28.45 -4.82 18.42
C VAL A 457 -27.29 -5.81 18.41
N ASP A 458 -26.60 -5.97 19.54
CA ASP A 458 -25.56 -6.97 19.74
C ASP A 458 -26.11 -8.41 19.67
N LEU A 459 -25.52 -9.24 18.80
CA LEU A 459 -25.89 -10.65 18.62
C LEU A 459 -25.35 -11.54 19.75
N CYS A 460 -24.30 -11.08 20.45
CA CYS A 460 -23.71 -11.67 21.64
C CYS A 460 -23.65 -10.73 22.88
N PRO A 461 -24.79 -10.22 23.44
CA PRO A 461 -24.93 -9.19 24.53
C PRO A 461 -24.25 -9.40 25.90
N SER A 462 -23.19 -10.15 25.96
CA SER A 462 -22.47 -10.57 27.16
C SER A 462 -21.06 -11.08 26.86
N ILE A 463 -20.65 -11.06 25.59
CA ILE A 463 -19.34 -11.46 25.08
C ILE A 463 -18.96 -10.43 24.01
N SER A 464 -17.99 -9.58 24.34
CA SER A 464 -17.50 -8.51 23.47
C SER A 464 -17.03 -9.02 22.10
N GLU A 465 -17.35 -8.24 21.07
CA GLU A 465 -16.84 -8.38 19.71
C GLU A 465 -15.30 -8.40 19.63
N THR A 466 -14.76 -9.05 18.61
CA THR A 466 -13.35 -9.03 18.25
C THR A 466 -13.15 -8.32 16.91
N TYR A 467 -12.89 -7.01 16.95
CA TYR A 467 -12.62 -6.18 15.77
C TYR A 467 -11.40 -6.66 14.98
N ASN A 468 -11.63 -7.47 13.93
CA ASN A 468 -10.57 -8.09 13.13
C ASN A 468 -10.76 -7.91 11.61
N GLY A 469 -11.70 -7.04 11.22
CA GLY A 469 -12.06 -6.75 9.84
C GLY A 469 -13.00 -7.78 9.23
N PHE A 470 -13.64 -8.62 10.04
CA PHE A 470 -14.56 -9.65 9.57
C PHE A 470 -15.80 -9.72 10.45
N GLN A 471 -16.90 -9.21 9.91
CA GLN A 471 -18.22 -9.16 10.55
C GLN A 471 -18.25 -8.37 11.88
N ASP A 472 -17.33 -7.44 12.05
CA ASP A 472 -17.17 -6.54 13.21
C ASP A 472 -18.42 -5.69 13.60
N ASP A 473 -19.50 -5.75 12.81
CA ASP A 473 -20.73 -4.99 13.06
C ASP A 473 -21.81 -5.82 13.80
N ASP A 474 -21.60 -7.12 14.03
CA ASP A 474 -22.65 -8.01 14.58
C ASP A 474 -22.59 -8.23 16.10
N GLY A 475 -21.52 -7.80 16.77
CA GLY A 475 -21.36 -7.87 18.23
C GLY A 475 -20.92 -9.25 18.73
N CYS A 476 -20.71 -10.22 17.84
CA CYS A 476 -20.24 -11.55 18.21
C CYS A 476 -18.77 -11.78 17.82
N PRO A 477 -17.90 -12.21 18.76
CA PRO A 477 -16.50 -12.46 18.48
C PRO A 477 -16.32 -13.51 17.38
N ASP A 478 -15.95 -13.01 16.22
CA ASP A 478 -15.73 -13.81 15.03
C ASP A 478 -14.25 -14.14 14.84
N SER A 479 -13.98 -15.18 14.04
CA SER A 479 -12.61 -15.60 13.74
C SER A 479 -12.45 -15.88 12.25
N VAL A 480 -11.57 -15.14 11.59
CA VAL A 480 -11.06 -15.51 10.27
C VAL A 480 -9.94 -16.55 10.42
N ASP A 481 -10.17 -17.76 9.88
CA ASP A 481 -9.08 -18.71 9.59
C ASP A 481 -8.20 -18.11 8.48
N THR A 482 -7.36 -17.16 8.85
CA THR A 482 -6.31 -16.66 7.98
C THR A 482 -5.26 -17.75 7.80
N ILE A 483 -4.95 -18.06 6.55
CA ILE A 483 -3.78 -18.87 6.22
C ILE A 483 -2.56 -18.08 6.69
N GLU A 484 -2.01 -18.50 7.81
CA GLU A 484 -0.95 -17.80 8.52
C GLU A 484 0.31 -17.61 7.66
N LEU A 485 0.71 -16.34 7.55
CA LEU A 485 2.10 -15.95 7.48
C LEU A 485 2.36 -14.94 8.61
N PHE A 486 2.52 -15.50 9.81
CA PHE A 486 3.08 -14.92 11.03
C PHE A 486 2.44 -13.63 11.58
N THR A 487 1.63 -13.75 12.64
CA THR A 487 1.44 -12.65 13.61
C THR A 487 1.50 -13.16 15.05
N TYR A 488 2.24 -12.45 15.87
CA TYR A 488 2.32 -12.61 17.32
C TYR A 488 1.03 -12.02 17.90
N GLN A 489 0.25 -12.79 18.65
CA GLN A 489 -0.91 -12.27 19.38
C GLN A 489 -0.39 -11.64 20.68
N LEU A 490 -0.56 -10.33 20.80
CA LEU A 490 -0.07 -9.57 21.93
C LEU A 490 -1.12 -9.54 23.05
N PRO A 491 -0.72 -9.43 24.33
CA PRO A 491 -1.65 -9.49 25.46
C PRO A 491 -2.50 -8.22 25.54
N ASP A 492 -3.81 -8.40 25.63
CA ASP A 492 -4.81 -7.37 25.93
C ASP A 492 -5.66 -7.96 27.08
N VAL A 493 -5.41 -7.49 28.30
CA VAL A 493 -5.89 -8.12 29.54
C VAL A 493 -7.37 -7.86 29.79
N ASP A 494 -7.91 -6.74 29.34
CA ASP A 494 -9.33 -6.39 29.49
C ASP A 494 -10.13 -6.39 28.19
N ASN A 495 -9.48 -6.65 27.05
CA ASN A 495 -10.04 -6.88 25.71
C ASN A 495 -10.83 -5.68 25.17
N ASP A 496 -10.34 -4.48 25.41
CA ASP A 496 -10.93 -3.28 24.80
C ASP A 496 -10.39 -2.98 23.40
N GLY A 497 -9.41 -3.75 22.90
CA GLY A 497 -8.83 -3.56 21.57
C GLY A 497 -7.57 -2.70 21.57
N VAL A 498 -7.17 -2.15 22.72
CA VAL A 498 -5.87 -1.52 22.94
C VAL A 498 -4.96 -2.54 23.63
N ASP A 499 -3.91 -2.96 22.92
CA ASP A 499 -2.90 -3.87 23.47
C ASP A 499 -2.28 -3.34 24.78
N ASP A 500 -2.00 -4.22 25.75
CA ASP A 500 -1.48 -3.88 27.11
C ASP A 500 -0.23 -2.96 27.09
N ARG A 501 0.52 -2.94 25.98
CA ARG A 501 1.72 -2.10 25.81
C ARG A 501 1.37 -0.64 25.49
N TRP A 502 0.19 -0.39 24.95
CA TRP A 502 -0.34 0.94 24.61
C TRP A 502 -1.51 1.35 25.48
N ASP A 503 -2.06 0.43 26.25
CA ASP A 503 -3.09 0.65 27.25
C ASP A 503 -2.52 1.25 28.55
N GLN A 504 -3.00 2.44 28.91
CA GLN A 504 -2.64 3.12 30.16
C GLN A 504 -3.38 2.56 31.39
N CYS A 505 -4.46 1.81 31.16
CA CYS A 505 -5.28 1.13 32.15
C CYS A 505 -5.48 -0.38 31.87
N PRO A 506 -4.43 -1.24 31.90
CA PRO A 506 -4.46 -2.68 31.52
C PRO A 506 -5.39 -3.64 32.28
N GLU A 507 -6.26 -3.15 33.17
CA GLU A 507 -7.28 -3.97 33.83
C GLU A 507 -8.68 -3.30 33.78
N LYS A 508 -8.83 -2.23 33.01
CA LYS A 508 -10.07 -1.49 32.83
C LYS A 508 -10.22 -1.03 31.38
N SER A 509 -11.07 -1.77 30.69
CA SER A 509 -11.50 -1.47 29.33
C SER A 509 -11.96 -0.02 29.13
N GLU A 510 -11.47 0.55 28.05
CA GLU A 510 -11.88 1.81 27.41
C GLU A 510 -13.38 1.82 27.10
N ASN A 511 -14.00 3.01 27.14
CA ASN A 511 -15.43 3.18 26.95
C ASN A 511 -15.81 3.96 25.68
N TYR A 512 -14.83 4.22 24.79
CA TYR A 512 -14.98 4.79 23.45
C TYR A 512 -16.00 5.95 23.38
N ASN A 513 -15.88 6.91 24.30
CA ASN A 513 -16.89 7.95 24.49
C ASN A 513 -16.63 9.23 23.67
N GLY A 514 -15.63 9.21 22.78
CA GLY A 514 -15.22 10.34 21.93
C GLY A 514 -14.19 11.25 22.59
N PHE A 515 -13.59 10.84 23.70
CA PHE A 515 -12.53 11.54 24.41
C PHE A 515 -11.41 10.54 24.68
N ALA A 516 -10.20 10.87 24.22
CA ALA A 516 -8.97 10.08 24.37
C ALA A 516 -9.04 8.56 24.13
N ASP A 517 -9.97 8.10 23.27
CA ASP A 517 -10.30 6.69 22.97
C ASP A 517 -9.15 5.77 22.49
N ASN A 518 -7.93 6.29 22.37
CA ASN A 518 -6.74 5.54 21.95
C ASN A 518 -5.79 5.23 23.12
N ASP A 519 -6.12 5.62 24.36
CA ASP A 519 -5.24 5.46 25.52
C ASP A 519 -5.61 4.31 26.47
N GLY A 520 -6.66 3.55 26.16
CA GLY A 520 -7.08 2.32 26.87
C GLY A 520 -7.69 2.59 28.25
N CYS A 521 -7.95 3.85 28.60
CA CYS A 521 -8.45 4.24 29.91
C CYS A 521 -9.87 4.84 29.85
N PRO A 522 -10.85 4.26 30.57
CA PRO A 522 -12.23 4.75 30.52
C PRO A 522 -12.36 6.18 31.04
N ASP A 523 -12.71 7.08 30.14
CA ASP A 523 -12.84 8.49 30.42
C ASP A 523 -14.17 8.85 31.10
N THR A 524 -14.13 9.94 31.90
CA THR A 524 -15.34 10.49 32.53
C THR A 524 -15.44 11.99 32.31
N ILE A 525 -16.56 12.44 31.74
CA ILE A 525 -16.83 13.85 31.50
C ILE A 525 -16.80 14.62 32.84
N GLY A 526 -15.79 15.47 33.01
CA GLY A 526 -15.62 16.33 34.17
C GLY A 526 -16.74 17.37 34.32
N PHE A 527 -17.11 17.68 35.56
CA PHE A 527 -18.10 18.72 35.88
C PHE A 527 -17.61 20.11 35.41
N SER A 528 -18.06 20.55 34.24
CA SER A 528 -17.85 21.93 33.80
C SER A 528 -18.54 22.91 34.76
N ILE A 529 -17.72 23.72 35.43
CA ILE A 529 -18.21 24.96 36.06
C ILE A 529 -18.69 25.81 34.89
N PRO A 530 -19.92 26.36 34.91
CA PRO A 530 -20.43 27.12 33.78
C PRO A 530 -19.66 28.45 33.69
N VAL A 531 -18.65 28.50 32.82
CA VAL A 531 -17.94 29.73 32.50
C VAL A 531 -18.47 30.28 31.19
N ASP A 532 -18.74 31.58 31.20
CA ASP A 532 -19.32 32.37 30.12
C ASP A 532 -18.49 32.21 28.83
N ALA A 533 -19.14 31.92 27.69
CA ALA A 533 -18.55 31.62 26.38
C ALA A 533 -17.81 32.81 25.71
N SER A 534 -17.33 33.76 26.51
CA SER A 534 -16.58 34.94 26.08
C SER A 534 -15.11 34.91 26.51
N MET A 535 -14.63 33.80 27.06
CA MET A 535 -13.27 33.64 27.56
C MET A 535 -12.52 32.68 26.63
N ILE A 536 -11.27 33.02 26.32
CA ILE A 536 -10.37 32.19 25.50
C ILE A 536 -9.82 31.10 26.41
N ASP A 537 -9.85 29.88 25.90
CA ASP A 537 -9.38 28.62 26.49
C ASP A 537 -8.62 27.94 25.34
N SER A 538 -7.28 27.98 25.41
CA SER A 538 -6.40 27.75 24.28
C SER A 538 -5.95 26.29 24.15
N ASP A 539 -6.18 25.45 25.16
CA ASP A 539 -5.95 24.01 25.20
C ASP A 539 -7.20 23.17 25.55
N ASP A 540 -8.36 23.82 25.64
CA ASP A 540 -9.70 23.22 25.75
C ASP A 540 -9.88 22.33 27.01
N ASP A 541 -9.18 22.63 28.11
CA ASP A 541 -9.29 21.90 29.38
C ASP A 541 -10.40 22.43 30.33
N ALA A 542 -11.20 23.37 29.81
CA ALA A 542 -12.28 24.09 30.46
C ALA A 542 -11.85 25.09 31.55
N ILE A 543 -10.55 25.45 31.60
CA ILE A 543 -9.99 26.50 32.44
C ILE A 543 -9.51 27.66 31.54
N PRO A 544 -10.19 28.82 31.54
CA PRO A 544 -9.77 29.92 30.66
C PRO A 544 -8.34 30.41 30.89
N ASP A 545 -7.63 30.77 29.81
CA ASP A 545 -6.22 31.24 29.79
C ASP A 545 -5.88 32.30 30.86
N GLY A 546 -6.88 33.11 31.25
CA GLY A 546 -6.73 34.17 32.22
C GLY A 546 -6.59 33.70 33.68
N ILE A 547 -6.95 32.46 33.96
CA ILE A 547 -6.84 31.81 35.28
C ILE A 547 -6.03 30.51 35.24
N ASP A 548 -5.76 30.00 34.05
CA ASP A 548 -4.90 28.86 33.78
C ASP A 548 -3.40 29.20 33.94
N LEU A 549 -2.64 28.33 34.61
CA LEU A 549 -1.18 28.44 34.73
C LEU A 549 -0.42 27.81 33.56
N CYS A 550 -1.01 26.89 32.79
CA CYS A 550 -0.45 26.34 31.58
C CYS A 550 -1.44 26.42 30.39
N PRO A 551 -1.76 27.62 29.86
CA PRO A 551 -2.80 27.88 28.83
C PRO A 551 -2.63 27.21 27.46
N THR A 552 -1.70 26.29 27.30
CA THR A 552 -1.39 25.62 26.04
C THR A 552 -1.12 24.13 26.24
N ALA A 553 -1.31 23.61 27.45
CA ALA A 553 -1.04 22.24 27.83
C ALA A 553 -2.18 21.76 28.74
N PRO A 554 -3.09 20.92 28.21
CA PRO A 554 -4.35 20.62 28.88
C PRO A 554 -4.12 19.84 30.19
N GLU A 555 -4.83 20.24 31.24
CA GLU A 555 -4.84 19.49 32.50
C GLU A 555 -5.50 18.11 32.33
N ARG A 556 -4.88 17.07 32.91
CA ARG A 556 -5.50 15.75 33.04
C ARG A 556 -6.01 15.59 34.47
N TYR A 557 -7.34 15.64 34.63
CA TYR A 557 -8.05 15.56 35.92
C TYR A 557 -7.81 14.22 36.66
N ASN A 558 -6.63 14.08 37.27
CA ASN A 558 -6.13 12.86 37.92
C ASN A 558 -6.28 12.89 39.46
N GLY A 559 -6.87 13.96 40.02
CA GLY A 559 -7.13 14.13 41.44
C GLY A 559 -5.99 14.80 42.22
N TYR A 560 -4.93 15.23 41.53
CA TYR A 560 -3.80 16.00 42.04
C TYR A 560 -3.82 17.35 41.32
N PHE A 561 -3.66 18.45 42.07
CA PHE A 561 -3.70 19.87 41.65
C PHE A 561 -4.60 20.31 40.45
N ASP A 562 -5.68 19.58 40.13
CA ASP A 562 -6.59 19.75 38.96
C ASP A 562 -7.35 21.10 38.81
N THR A 563 -6.96 22.13 39.55
CA THR A 563 -7.57 23.47 39.52
C THR A 563 -6.60 24.54 39.06
N ASP A 564 -5.35 24.16 38.76
CA ASP A 564 -4.29 25.08 38.39
C ASP A 564 -3.98 25.05 36.88
N GLY A 565 -4.49 24.06 36.14
CA GLY A 565 -4.50 24.03 34.67
C GLY A 565 -3.17 23.57 34.09
N CYS A 566 -2.41 22.76 34.82
CA CYS A 566 -1.08 22.31 34.43
C CYS A 566 -0.92 20.80 34.66
N PRO A 567 -0.59 20.00 33.62
CA PRO A 567 -0.48 18.56 33.73
C PRO A 567 0.49 18.11 34.84
N ASP A 568 -0.06 17.38 35.80
CA ASP A 568 0.63 16.96 37.01
C ASP A 568 1.47 15.68 36.81
N ASN A 569 2.79 15.78 37.05
CA ASN A 569 3.69 14.63 37.05
C ASN A 569 3.82 14.03 38.47
N VAL A 570 3.32 12.81 38.67
CA VAL A 570 3.45 12.09 39.94
C VAL A 570 4.63 11.11 39.88
N ASP A 571 5.69 11.38 40.64
CA ASP A 571 6.84 10.46 40.78
C ASP A 571 6.41 9.15 41.48
N VAL A 572 6.39 8.02 40.76
CA VAL A 572 6.24 6.68 41.32
C VAL A 572 7.46 5.81 41.05
N ASN A 573 8.07 5.27 42.13
CA ASN A 573 9.27 4.44 42.08
C ASN A 573 8.94 2.97 41.79
N SER A 574 9.61 2.42 40.77
CA SER A 574 10.08 1.03 40.60
C SER A 574 9.07 -0.12 40.73
N SER A 575 8.40 -0.39 39.61
CA SER A 575 8.09 -1.73 39.07
C SER A 575 8.10 -1.67 37.53
N THR A 576 8.78 -0.65 37.02
CA THR A 576 8.90 -0.33 35.61
C THR A 576 10.06 -1.11 35.03
N ASP A 577 9.89 -1.46 33.76
CA ASP A 577 10.89 -2.00 32.88
C ASP A 577 11.22 -0.83 31.94
N THR A 578 12.38 -0.18 32.16
CA THR A 578 12.67 1.14 31.58
C THR A 578 13.03 1.07 30.10
N ASP A 579 13.52 -0.06 29.61
CA ASP A 579 13.81 -0.31 28.19
C ASP A 579 12.81 -1.27 27.51
N PHE A 580 11.83 -1.75 28.28
CA PHE A 580 10.65 -2.48 27.84
C PHE A 580 10.98 -3.84 27.22
N ASP A 581 11.93 -4.57 27.80
CA ASP A 581 12.40 -5.86 27.30
C ASP A 581 11.80 -7.10 27.98
N GLY A 582 10.96 -6.89 29.00
CA GLY A 582 10.30 -7.91 29.80
C GLY A 582 10.98 -8.17 31.15
N PHE A 583 12.15 -7.59 31.42
CA PHE A 583 12.82 -7.64 32.70
C PHE A 583 12.59 -6.34 33.47
N ILE A 584 11.89 -6.43 34.60
CA ILE A 584 11.75 -5.27 35.47
C ILE A 584 13.13 -4.76 35.92
N ASP A 585 13.31 -3.43 36.01
CA ASP A 585 14.55 -2.71 36.34
C ASP A 585 15.38 -3.25 37.54
N THR A 586 14.73 -4.03 38.41
CA THR A 586 15.33 -4.60 39.63
C THR A 586 15.94 -5.99 39.43
N LEU A 587 15.58 -6.65 38.33
CA LEU A 587 16.05 -7.96 37.89
C LEU A 587 16.89 -7.88 36.61
N ASP A 588 16.72 -6.80 35.86
CA ASP A 588 17.51 -6.44 34.69
C ASP A 588 18.90 -5.89 35.07
N VAL A 589 19.95 -6.46 34.48
CA VAL A 589 21.35 -6.08 34.71
C VAL A 589 21.73 -4.79 33.97
N CYS A 590 21.12 -4.49 32.82
CA CYS A 590 21.42 -3.30 32.02
C CYS A 590 20.31 -2.27 31.99
N LYS A 591 19.10 -2.49 32.48
CA LYS A 591 18.05 -1.52 32.84
C LYS A 591 17.55 -0.57 31.74
N TYR A 592 18.41 -0.16 30.83
CA TYR A 592 18.20 0.87 29.82
C TYR A 592 18.57 0.36 28.43
N GLU A 593 18.98 -0.90 28.31
CA GLU A 593 19.33 -1.56 27.06
C GLU A 593 18.53 -2.86 26.93
N LYS A 594 17.57 -2.84 26.01
CA LYS A 594 16.59 -3.91 25.80
C LYS A 594 17.24 -5.24 25.38
N GLU A 595 16.95 -6.31 26.12
CA GLU A 595 17.32 -7.70 25.81
C GLU A 595 16.89 -8.13 24.40
N VAL A 596 17.72 -8.98 23.78
CA VAL A 596 17.49 -9.56 22.46
C VAL A 596 17.47 -11.09 22.60
N TYR A 597 16.27 -11.64 22.79
CA TYR A 597 16.03 -13.08 22.99
C TYR A 597 16.47 -13.94 21.80
N ASN A 598 17.75 -14.30 21.78
CA ASN A 598 18.39 -15.05 20.70
C ASN A 598 18.82 -16.47 21.14
N ASN A 599 18.28 -16.93 22.26
CA ASN A 599 18.58 -18.17 22.98
C ASN A 599 20.04 -18.25 23.48
N PHE A 600 20.73 -17.13 23.62
CA PHE A 600 22.09 -17.06 24.13
C PHE A 600 22.14 -16.02 25.26
N GLU A 601 22.17 -16.52 26.49
CA GLU A 601 22.28 -15.72 27.73
C GLU A 601 21.08 -14.81 28.10
N ASP A 602 19.96 -14.89 27.36
CA ASP A 602 18.65 -14.19 27.52
C ASP A 602 17.93 -14.16 28.90
N ASP A 603 18.51 -14.69 29.98
CA ASP A 603 17.88 -14.73 31.32
C ASP A 603 18.29 -13.53 32.22
N ASP A 604 19.22 -12.67 31.78
CA ASP A 604 19.76 -11.58 32.59
C ASP A 604 19.34 -10.15 32.19
N GLY A 605 18.52 -10.05 31.13
CA GLY A 605 17.90 -8.81 30.68
C GLY A 605 18.85 -7.92 29.89
N CYS A 606 19.91 -8.48 29.28
CA CYS A 606 20.88 -7.74 28.49
C CYS A 606 21.14 -8.30 27.09
N PRO A 607 21.17 -7.41 26.08
CA PRO A 607 21.32 -7.83 24.69
C PRO A 607 22.64 -8.54 24.44
N ASP A 608 22.55 -9.84 24.18
CA ASP A 608 23.69 -10.67 23.86
C ASP A 608 23.97 -10.77 22.36
N THR A 609 25.26 -10.86 21.98
CA THR A 609 25.67 -10.91 20.57
C THR A 609 26.47 -12.18 20.25
N VAL A 610 25.94 -13.00 19.33
CA VAL A 610 26.66 -14.16 18.78
C VAL A 610 27.26 -13.80 17.41
N PRO A 611 28.59 -13.88 17.21
CA PRO A 611 29.21 -13.45 15.95
C PRO A 611 28.76 -14.29 14.74
N GLY A 612 28.07 -13.64 13.79
CA GLY A 612 27.74 -14.22 12.48
C GLY A 612 26.36 -14.87 12.36
N ASP A 613 25.49 -14.73 13.36
CA ASP A 613 24.09 -15.15 13.29
C ASP A 613 23.15 -13.94 13.28
N TYR A 614 22.51 -13.68 12.14
CA TYR A 614 21.65 -12.51 11.92
C TYR A 614 20.17 -12.80 12.25
N SER A 615 19.83 -14.01 12.73
CA SER A 615 18.45 -14.38 13.11
C SER A 615 17.98 -13.81 14.45
N ALA A 616 18.86 -13.12 15.18
CA ALA A 616 18.53 -12.40 16.41
C ALA A 616 17.95 -10.99 16.19
N ILE A 617 17.99 -10.46 14.96
CA ILE A 617 17.58 -9.08 14.68
C ILE A 617 16.15 -9.12 14.12
N SER A 618 15.16 -8.94 14.99
CA SER A 618 13.79 -8.67 14.54
C SER A 618 13.75 -7.28 13.87
N PRO A 619 13.23 -7.16 12.62
CA PRO A 619 13.36 -5.97 11.80
C PRO A 619 12.32 -4.93 12.21
N LYS A 620 12.60 -4.17 13.27
CA LYS A 620 12.05 -2.82 13.39
C LYS A 620 13.16 -1.89 13.87
N TYR A 621 13.84 -1.35 12.86
CA TYR A 621 14.71 -0.19 12.91
C TYR A 621 15.84 -0.18 13.95
N GLN A 622 16.99 -0.73 13.56
CA GLN A 622 18.24 -0.04 13.89
C GLN A 622 18.37 1.13 12.93
N SER A 623 18.43 2.35 13.48
CA SER A 623 18.98 3.49 12.78
C SER A 623 20.42 3.12 12.43
N LEU A 624 20.69 2.89 11.15
CA LEU A 624 22.06 3.00 10.69
C LEU A 624 22.46 4.46 10.99
N ASP A 625 23.60 4.68 11.62
CA ASP A 625 24.17 6.00 11.90
C ASP A 625 25.68 5.80 11.70
N VAL A 626 26.09 5.94 10.44
CA VAL A 626 27.41 5.51 9.96
C VAL A 626 28.54 6.35 10.58
N ASP A 627 28.29 7.60 10.97
CA ASP A 627 29.27 8.47 11.62
C ASP A 627 29.08 8.69 13.13
N ASN A 628 28.01 8.12 13.69
CA ASN A 628 27.66 8.10 15.11
C ASN A 628 27.37 9.49 15.69
N ASP A 629 26.70 10.36 14.95
CA ASP A 629 26.30 11.67 15.45
C ASP A 629 25.01 11.69 16.26
N GLY A 630 24.16 10.67 16.14
CA GLY A 630 22.87 10.55 16.80
C GLY A 630 21.66 10.88 15.92
N VAL A 631 21.85 11.12 14.62
CA VAL A 631 20.83 11.19 13.57
C VAL A 631 20.86 9.90 12.76
N ASP A 632 19.69 9.35 12.44
CA ASP A 632 19.57 8.10 11.65
C ASP A 632 19.95 8.37 10.19
N ASP A 633 20.78 7.54 9.57
CA ASP A 633 21.19 7.54 8.16
C ASP A 633 20.06 7.80 7.16
N ARG A 634 18.80 7.48 7.48
CA ARG A 634 17.65 7.79 6.60
C ARG A 634 17.22 9.25 6.65
N TRP A 635 17.52 9.93 7.74
CA TRP A 635 17.22 11.33 8.03
C TRP A 635 18.50 12.18 8.14
N ASP A 636 19.67 11.54 8.12
CA ASP A 636 20.99 12.12 8.05
C ASP A 636 21.36 12.34 6.57
N GLN A 637 21.44 13.62 6.21
CA GLN A 637 21.82 14.08 4.87
C GLN A 637 23.33 13.94 4.64
N CYS A 638 24.12 13.72 5.68
CA CYS A 638 25.57 13.59 5.67
C CYS A 638 26.02 12.30 6.37
N LEU A 639 25.58 11.15 5.86
CA LEU A 639 25.90 9.77 6.26
C LEU A 639 27.33 9.45 6.76
N ASN A 640 28.35 10.27 6.52
CA ASN A 640 29.72 10.03 6.96
C ASN A 640 30.37 11.22 7.71
N GLU A 641 29.65 12.32 7.93
CA GLU A 641 30.15 13.50 8.62
C GLU A 641 29.33 13.86 9.85
N ARG A 642 29.95 13.70 11.02
CA ARG A 642 29.27 13.83 12.30
C ARG A 642 28.70 15.23 12.60
N GLU A 643 27.41 15.33 12.91
CA GLU A 643 26.74 16.55 13.36
C GLU A 643 27.35 17.17 14.63
N ASN A 644 27.32 18.51 14.70
CA ASN A 644 28.02 19.29 15.73
C ASN A 644 27.12 19.99 16.77
N PHE A 645 25.79 19.89 16.63
CA PHE A 645 24.75 20.32 17.58
C PHE A 645 24.91 21.77 18.05
N ASN A 646 24.94 22.71 17.10
CA ASN A 646 25.19 24.12 17.39
C ASN A 646 23.92 24.99 17.52
N GLY A 647 22.73 24.41 17.39
CA GLY A 647 21.43 25.07 17.57
C GLY A 647 20.78 25.54 16.26
N PHE A 648 21.28 25.11 15.11
CA PHE A 648 20.75 25.40 13.78
C PHE A 648 20.73 24.08 13.03
N LEU A 649 19.57 23.67 12.48
CA LEU A 649 19.37 22.44 11.70
C LEU A 649 19.94 21.11 12.25
N ASP A 650 20.23 21.04 13.56
CA ASP A 650 20.76 19.87 14.30
C ASP A 650 20.01 18.51 14.18
N PHE A 651 19.01 18.39 13.30
CA PHE A 651 18.21 17.19 13.04
C PHE A 651 18.42 16.59 11.65
N ASP A 652 19.26 17.21 10.79
CA ASP A 652 19.56 16.71 9.44
C ASP A 652 20.87 15.91 9.34
N GLY A 653 21.59 15.70 10.44
CA GLY A 653 22.81 14.89 10.54
C GLY A 653 24.06 15.50 9.90
N CYS A 654 23.99 16.73 9.38
CA CYS A 654 25.11 17.38 8.70
C CYS A 654 25.77 18.46 9.55
N PRO A 655 27.10 18.43 9.82
CA PRO A 655 27.80 19.44 10.63
C PRO A 655 27.50 20.85 10.17
N ASP A 656 26.57 21.48 10.88
CA ASP A 656 26.14 22.82 10.54
C ASP A 656 27.29 23.78 10.73
N VAL A 657 27.61 24.52 9.68
CA VAL A 657 28.54 25.64 9.76
C VAL A 657 27.66 26.86 9.56
N PHE A 658 27.68 27.80 10.53
CA PHE A 658 27.02 29.11 10.37
C PHE A 658 27.14 29.54 8.92
N GLY A 659 25.99 29.58 8.22
CA GLY A 659 25.94 29.88 6.79
C GLY A 659 26.90 31.02 6.51
N ALA A 660 27.92 30.72 5.71
CA ALA A 660 28.94 31.69 5.38
C ALA A 660 28.22 32.94 4.88
N GLU A 661 28.49 34.07 5.53
CA GLU A 661 28.28 35.36 4.89
C GLU A 661 28.86 35.25 3.48
N SER A 662 27.99 35.44 2.49
CA SER A 662 28.23 35.44 1.05
C SER A 662 29.69 35.30 0.59
N THR A 663 29.98 34.22 -0.15
CA THR A 663 31.06 34.07 -1.15
C THR A 663 32.22 35.07 -1.06
N ILE A 664 33.24 34.71 -0.29
CA ILE A 664 34.61 35.14 -0.55
C ILE A 664 35.42 33.88 -0.82
N VAL A 665 35.82 33.71 -2.08
CA VAL A 665 36.92 32.82 -2.47
C VAL A 665 38.12 33.21 -1.58
N PRO A 666 38.77 32.29 -0.86
CA PRO A 666 39.97 32.64 -0.13
C PRO A 666 41.03 33.03 -1.16
N ILE A 667 41.19 34.33 -1.36
CA ILE A 667 42.33 34.92 -2.04
C ILE A 667 43.57 34.60 -1.20
N THR A 668 44.28 33.54 -1.59
CA THR A 668 45.60 33.25 -1.05
C THR A 668 46.62 34.07 -1.82
N ASP A 669 47.38 34.85 -1.07
CA ASP A 669 48.58 35.58 -1.50
C ASP A 669 49.72 34.99 -0.66
N SER A 670 50.33 33.94 -1.20
CA SER A 670 51.24 33.05 -0.46
C SER A 670 52.55 33.73 -0.08
N ASP A 671 52.97 34.77 -0.79
CA ASP A 671 54.19 35.53 -0.50
C ASP A 671 53.96 36.96 0.02
N LEU A 672 52.68 37.36 0.14
CA LEU A 672 52.18 38.57 0.79
C LEU A 672 52.61 39.87 0.09
N ASP A 673 52.74 39.83 -1.23
CA ASP A 673 53.14 40.99 -2.04
C ASP A 673 51.96 41.83 -2.58
N GLY A 674 50.73 41.33 -2.43
CA GLY A 674 49.48 41.96 -2.82
C GLY A 674 48.89 41.48 -4.14
N TYR A 675 49.44 40.45 -4.77
CA TYR A 675 48.83 39.72 -5.89
C TYR A 675 48.27 38.37 -5.42
N ASP A 676 47.08 38.00 -5.92
CA ASP A 676 46.49 36.71 -5.58
C ASP A 676 47.19 35.57 -6.36
N ASP A 677 47.45 34.44 -5.72
CA ASP A 677 48.23 33.31 -6.26
C ASP A 677 47.71 32.80 -7.63
N GLU A 678 46.41 32.94 -7.90
CA GLU A 678 45.77 32.52 -9.16
C GLU A 678 46.08 33.46 -10.34
N PHE A 679 46.45 34.72 -10.05
CA PHE A 679 46.78 35.75 -11.02
C PHE A 679 48.25 36.20 -10.97
N ASP A 680 49.00 35.75 -9.97
CA ASP A 680 50.43 35.95 -9.82
C ASP A 680 51.22 34.95 -10.69
N SER A 681 52.16 35.48 -11.48
CA SER A 681 53.05 34.63 -12.28
C SER A 681 54.17 33.98 -11.45
N CYS A 682 54.40 34.43 -10.21
CA CYS A 682 55.40 33.90 -9.28
C CYS A 682 54.86 33.74 -7.83
N PRO A 683 53.89 32.85 -7.54
CA PRO A 683 53.12 32.77 -6.28
C PRO A 683 53.89 32.38 -4.99
N SER A 684 55.21 32.45 -4.99
CA SER A 684 56.06 32.07 -3.86
C SER A 684 57.28 32.98 -3.70
N GLU A 685 57.42 34.02 -4.52
CA GLU A 685 58.51 34.99 -4.46
C GLU A 685 57.98 36.43 -4.62
N PRO A 686 58.07 37.28 -3.57
CA PRO A 686 57.33 38.54 -3.53
C PRO A 686 57.93 39.63 -4.44
N GLU A 687 57.07 40.42 -5.08
CA GLU A 687 57.42 41.57 -5.92
C GLU A 687 58.22 42.65 -5.16
N THR A 688 59.11 43.31 -5.90
CA THR A 688 60.09 44.29 -5.44
C THR A 688 59.67 45.76 -5.59
N TRP A 689 58.49 46.04 -6.18
CA TRP A 689 57.84 47.35 -6.30
C TRP A 689 58.77 48.48 -6.76
N ASN A 690 59.49 48.25 -7.86
CA ASN A 690 60.56 49.12 -8.33
C ASN A 690 60.17 50.03 -9.53
N LYS A 691 58.88 50.01 -9.90
CA LYS A 691 58.22 50.70 -11.03
C LYS A 691 58.65 50.20 -12.41
N TYR A 692 59.16 49.00 -12.48
CA TYR A 692 59.51 48.33 -13.70
C TYR A 692 58.85 46.97 -13.69
N LYS A 693 57.78 46.86 -14.49
CA LYS A 693 57.00 45.64 -14.70
C LYS A 693 56.26 45.08 -13.48
N ASP A 694 56.08 45.87 -12.43
CA ASP A 694 55.24 45.64 -11.24
C ASP A 694 53.74 45.33 -11.51
N THR A 695 53.38 44.45 -12.45
CA THR A 695 51.99 44.09 -12.76
C THR A 695 51.78 42.59 -12.93
N ASP A 696 52.85 41.80 -12.99
CA ASP A 696 52.81 40.35 -13.15
C ASP A 696 53.16 39.57 -11.86
N GLY A 697 53.41 40.27 -10.75
CA GLY A 697 53.64 39.69 -9.41
C GLY A 697 55.03 39.08 -9.21
N CYS A 698 55.94 39.20 -10.18
CA CYS A 698 57.27 38.58 -10.10
C CYS A 698 58.39 39.56 -9.72
N PRO A 699 59.41 39.14 -8.95
CA PRO A 699 60.50 40.01 -8.53
C PRO A 699 61.39 40.44 -9.70
N ASP A 700 61.28 41.71 -10.07
CA ASP A 700 62.07 42.26 -11.17
C ASP A 700 63.30 43.07 -10.73
N SER A 701 64.27 43.20 -11.64
CA SER A 701 65.42 44.07 -11.43
C SER A 701 65.66 44.94 -12.67
N LEU A 702 65.86 46.25 -12.44
CA LEU A 702 66.14 47.20 -13.51
C LEU A 702 67.35 46.73 -14.36
N PRO A 703 67.27 46.77 -15.71
CA PRO A 703 68.41 46.43 -16.57
C PRO A 703 69.58 47.43 -16.48
#